data_AF-A0A1W1I039-F1
#
_entry.id   AF-A0A1W1I039-F1
#
_cell.length_a   1.000
_cell.length_b   1.000
_cell.length_c   1.000
_cell.angle_alpha   90.00
_cell.angle_beta   90.00
_cell.angle_gamma   90.00
#
_symmetry.space_group_name_H-M   'P 1'
#
loop_
_entity.id
_entity.type
_entity.pdbx_description
1 polymer ?
#
loop_
_entity_poly.entity_id
_entity_poly.type
_entity_poly.pdbx_seq_one_letter_code
_entity_poly.pdbx_strand_id
1 'polypeptide(L)'
;MTLRLLHTWLRSRVETFVASEDGVRRLFCCTAALASLLLVSTSALPAPAGKAPAGKTDAAKTEAGKNAPANHPTLNQAKRLIDQGQAEEAVTLLRRFLATTPKPDLLDDTYLLLAAALYGSQQYPESLRYLQQLQTEFPNSEVSDRGKLLLARTHAAMGNPDLAFPILTGVRTLTQDETAKREAVHISGELYLQKKEYSRAIQAWLEQIALSTNDQADEIRGQIRTVINESFDKKALERIREAYPRSFPGDLASIRLIELYLSRGEEHQAARQIQQFLANFPVHPYAAKATDLLASLQTKLKSNQFLIATVLPLSGKLAPFSNDVLSGIELAMASYGGHAGGPSVGLLVKDPEAEHGSFIDDLGAMLANDRPIAVIGPLLSKNLPVMAELAERAHIPLLTPTATLPNVRRLGGYTFSTALTYQLQAKRIAAYAVGEQGFRRFCILHPDTAYGRELARWFAQEIHSHDGEIIAIESYKEGESDLSPQLKRMKAEDLKKYGLSVPVDQTKLGGKSTKMDKKVLYTPGFDAIYIPGRAADVGLIAAQLNFHDMKVPFLGSNGWNVPDFARTADQSIDGSVFVDGFFVDSPNPNVQEFVEQYKKRFQTVPTLFAMQGYDAARFVLEAVRKGAASGEAVKDFLVSQPDLPALGGPAAFLADGSLNRPLFLIQVKRGRFVQVD
;
A
#
# COMPACT_ATOMS: atom_id res chain seq x y z
N MET A 1 -37.31 -32.39 -7.39
CA MET A 1 -37.49 -32.49 -5.93
C MET A 1 -36.30 -33.23 -5.31
N THR A 2 -35.09 -32.68 -5.42
CA THR A 2 -33.84 -33.33 -4.91
C THR A 2 -32.67 -32.33 -4.97
N LEU A 3 -32.81 -31.22 -4.24
CA LEU A 3 -31.68 -30.31 -3.92
C LEU A 3 -31.97 -29.53 -2.62
N ARG A 4 -33.26 -29.37 -2.27
CA ARG A 4 -33.72 -28.85 -0.97
C ARG A 4 -33.61 -29.85 0.20
N LEU A 5 -33.41 -31.15 -0.04
CA LEU A 5 -33.26 -32.14 1.04
C LEU A 5 -31.80 -32.35 1.47
N LEU A 6 -30.84 -32.07 0.59
CA LEU A 6 -29.40 -32.15 0.92
C LEU A 6 -28.97 -30.96 1.80
N HIS A 7 -29.58 -29.80 1.59
CA HIS A 7 -29.24 -28.56 2.29
C HIS A 7 -29.77 -28.51 3.73
N THR A 8 -30.85 -29.24 4.03
CA THR A 8 -31.43 -29.35 5.38
C THR A 8 -30.76 -30.44 6.21
N TRP A 9 -30.19 -31.47 5.56
CA TRP A 9 -29.43 -32.53 6.23
C TRP A 9 -28.04 -32.05 6.70
N LEU A 10 -27.37 -31.20 5.91
CA LEU A 10 -26.07 -30.62 6.28
C LEU A 10 -26.15 -29.53 7.37
N ARG A 11 -27.32 -28.90 7.56
CA ARG A 11 -27.49 -27.80 8.53
C ARG A 11 -27.77 -28.28 9.96
N SER A 12 -28.12 -29.55 10.16
CA SER A 12 -28.50 -30.11 11.46
C SER A 12 -27.34 -30.77 12.23
N ARG A 13 -26.10 -30.78 11.70
CA ARG A 13 -24.96 -31.49 12.32
C ARG A 13 -23.73 -30.62 12.64
N VAL A 14 -23.87 -29.30 12.57
CA VAL A 14 -22.75 -28.37 12.87
C VAL A 14 -22.84 -27.79 14.29
N GLU A 15 -23.90 -28.05 15.05
CA GLU A 15 -24.06 -27.51 16.42
C GLU A 15 -23.73 -28.49 17.56
N THR A 16 -23.04 -29.60 17.30
CA THR A 16 -22.63 -30.53 18.36
C THR A 16 -21.27 -31.17 18.05
N PHE A 17 -20.18 -30.40 18.11
CA PHE A 17 -18.82 -30.96 18.22
C PHE A 17 -17.86 -29.95 18.89
N VAL A 18 -18.09 -29.71 20.18
CA VAL A 18 -17.05 -29.33 21.14
C VAL A 18 -17.05 -30.42 22.21
N ALA A 19 -16.14 -31.38 22.11
CA ALA A 19 -15.56 -32.14 23.23
C ALA A 19 -14.71 -33.33 22.72
N SER A 20 -13.52 -33.45 23.34
CA SER A 20 -12.62 -34.62 23.41
C SER A 20 -11.50 -34.78 22.36
N GLU A 21 -10.32 -35.05 22.91
CA GLU A 21 -8.97 -34.97 22.34
C GLU A 21 -8.49 -36.24 21.60
N ASP A 22 -9.35 -37.24 21.38
CA ASP A 22 -8.94 -38.55 20.82
C ASP A 22 -9.34 -38.81 19.36
N GLY A 23 -9.86 -37.80 18.65
CA GLY A 23 -10.33 -37.93 17.26
C GLY A 23 -9.26 -37.81 16.16
N VAL A 24 -8.05 -37.34 16.47
CA VAL A 24 -7.07 -36.91 15.46
C VAL A 24 -6.10 -38.03 15.04
N ARG A 25 -6.04 -39.16 15.76
CA ARG A 25 -5.13 -40.28 15.46
C ARG A 25 -5.64 -41.32 14.46
N ARG A 26 -6.87 -41.21 13.94
CA ARG A 26 -7.45 -42.19 12.98
C ARG A 26 -7.65 -41.68 11.55
N LEU A 27 -7.22 -40.46 11.22
CA LEU A 27 -7.31 -39.93 9.85
C LEU A 27 -6.04 -40.13 8.99
N PHE A 28 -5.00 -40.79 9.51
CA PHE A 28 -3.69 -40.91 8.83
C PHE A 28 -3.40 -42.28 8.18
N CYS A 29 -4.40 -43.17 8.00
CA CYS A 29 -4.17 -44.53 7.48
C CYS A 29 -4.95 -44.95 6.23
N CYS A 30 -5.64 -44.06 5.50
CA CYS A 30 -6.52 -44.48 4.40
C CYS A 30 -6.31 -43.81 3.02
N THR A 31 -5.11 -43.34 2.68
CA THR A 31 -4.80 -42.88 1.31
C THR A 31 -3.56 -43.54 0.71
N ALA A 32 -3.47 -44.87 0.85
CA ALA A 32 -2.48 -45.70 0.17
C ALA A 32 -3.08 -47.05 -0.25
N ALA A 33 -4.12 -47.04 -1.10
CA ALA A 33 -4.58 -48.21 -1.84
C ALA A 33 -5.62 -47.81 -2.90
N LEU A 34 -5.18 -47.42 -4.10
CA LEU A 34 -5.98 -47.46 -5.33
C LEU A 34 -5.05 -47.26 -6.54
N ALA A 35 -4.18 -48.24 -6.75
CA ALA A 35 -3.38 -48.39 -7.96
C ALA A 35 -3.18 -49.89 -8.21
N SER A 36 -4.20 -50.58 -8.73
CA SER A 36 -4.08 -51.88 -9.40
C SER A 36 -5.44 -52.37 -9.94
N LEU A 37 -5.38 -53.10 -11.06
CA LEU A 37 -6.44 -53.83 -11.78
C LEU A 37 -7.24 -53.06 -12.83
N LEU A 38 -6.74 -53.08 -14.07
CA LEU A 38 -7.37 -53.85 -15.16
C LEU A 38 -6.32 -54.11 -16.26
N LEU A 39 -5.73 -55.30 -16.22
CA LEU A 39 -5.10 -56.00 -17.36
C LEU A 39 -6.17 -56.86 -18.02
N VAL A 40 -6.16 -57.01 -19.34
CA VAL A 40 -5.92 -58.24 -20.14
C VAL A 40 -6.70 -57.99 -21.45
N SER A 41 -6.31 -58.24 -22.69
CA SER A 41 -5.16 -58.84 -23.40
C SER A 41 -5.39 -58.51 -24.90
N THR A 42 -4.37 -58.39 -25.73
CA THR A 42 -4.03 -59.47 -26.69
C THR A 42 -2.64 -59.22 -27.27
N SER A 43 -1.87 -60.30 -27.29
CA SER A 43 -0.49 -60.46 -27.74
C SER A 43 -0.40 -61.06 -29.15
N ALA A 44 0.68 -60.74 -29.89
CA ALA A 44 1.52 -61.63 -30.72
C ALA A 44 2.10 -60.84 -31.93
N LEU A 45 3.39 -60.44 -31.90
CA LEU A 45 4.61 -61.11 -32.43
C LEU A 45 4.99 -60.64 -33.88
N PRO A 46 6.28 -60.75 -34.31
CA PRO A 46 6.98 -59.73 -35.10
C PRO A 46 7.51 -60.17 -36.49
N ALA A 47 7.81 -59.16 -37.33
CA ALA A 47 8.76 -59.07 -38.48
C ALA A 47 8.69 -60.11 -39.64
N PRO A 48 8.97 -59.69 -40.90
CA PRO A 48 10.38 -59.75 -41.35
C PRO A 48 10.82 -58.63 -42.32
N ALA A 49 12.15 -58.57 -42.49
CA ALA A 49 12.90 -57.72 -43.39
C ALA A 49 12.69 -58.03 -44.89
N GLY A 50 12.82 -57.01 -45.75
CA GLY A 50 12.84 -57.17 -47.21
C GLY A 50 13.24 -55.90 -47.99
N LYS A 51 14.55 -55.79 -48.28
CA LYS A 51 15.27 -55.17 -49.42
C LYS A 51 14.77 -53.89 -50.13
N ALA A 52 15.72 -52.96 -50.27
CA ALA A 52 15.71 -51.75 -51.10
C ALA A 52 15.52 -52.00 -52.62
N PRO A 53 15.22 -50.93 -53.39
CA PRO A 53 16.24 -50.47 -54.32
C PRO A 53 16.51 -48.96 -54.27
N ALA A 54 17.67 -48.62 -54.81
CA ALA A 54 18.33 -47.31 -54.79
C ALA A 54 17.61 -46.21 -55.58
N GLY A 55 17.69 -44.98 -55.08
CA GLY A 55 17.34 -43.74 -55.78
C GLY A 55 18.03 -42.56 -55.11
N LYS A 56 18.89 -41.87 -55.85
CA LYS A 56 19.87 -40.87 -55.41
C LYS A 56 19.24 -39.58 -54.85
N THR A 57 19.95 -38.98 -53.88
CA THR A 57 20.15 -37.54 -53.63
C THR A 57 18.95 -36.58 -53.79
N ASP A 58 18.46 -36.03 -52.68
CA ASP A 58 18.35 -34.57 -52.47
C ASP A 58 17.82 -34.26 -51.06
N ALA A 59 18.74 -33.99 -50.14
CA ALA A 59 18.45 -33.42 -48.83
C ALA A 59 18.78 -31.93 -48.86
N ALA A 60 17.86 -31.12 -49.40
CA ALA A 60 17.80 -29.67 -49.22
C ALA A 60 16.49 -29.13 -49.80
N LYS A 61 15.37 -29.26 -49.07
CA LYS A 61 14.13 -28.47 -49.25
C LYS A 61 13.05 -28.96 -48.29
N THR A 62 13.05 -28.44 -47.06
CA THR A 62 11.83 -28.42 -46.22
C THR A 62 12.06 -27.44 -45.09
N GLU A 63 11.83 -26.15 -45.37
CA GLU A 63 11.46 -25.13 -44.36
C GLU A 63 11.02 -23.76 -44.96
N ALA A 64 11.01 -23.59 -46.28
CA ALA A 64 10.65 -22.32 -46.94
C ALA A 64 9.15 -22.18 -47.35
N GLY A 65 8.22 -22.80 -46.64
CA GLY A 65 6.89 -23.13 -47.20
C GLY A 65 5.63 -22.47 -46.63
N LYS A 66 5.68 -21.43 -45.78
CA LYS A 66 4.44 -20.89 -45.15
C LYS A 66 4.15 -19.39 -45.26
N ASN A 67 5.03 -18.55 -45.83
CA ASN A 67 4.88 -17.07 -45.75
C ASN A 67 5.15 -16.31 -47.07
N ALA A 68 4.97 -16.93 -48.23
CA ALA A 68 5.20 -16.25 -49.51
C ALA A 68 3.90 -15.58 -50.01
N PRO A 69 3.94 -14.33 -50.53
CA PRO A 69 2.81 -13.78 -51.25
C PRO A 69 2.45 -14.71 -52.42
N ALA A 70 1.23 -14.59 -52.94
CA ALA A 70 0.82 -15.25 -54.17
C ALA A 70 1.95 -15.12 -55.20
N ASN A 71 2.40 -16.25 -55.75
CA ASN A 71 3.67 -16.36 -56.47
C ASN A 71 3.61 -15.58 -57.80
N HIS A 72 3.75 -14.26 -57.73
CA HIS A 72 3.63 -13.31 -58.82
C HIS A 72 4.92 -12.47 -58.92
N PRO A 73 5.54 -12.37 -60.11
CA PRO A 73 6.83 -11.70 -60.28
C PRO A 73 6.88 -10.27 -59.74
N THR A 74 5.81 -9.49 -59.97
CA THR A 74 5.72 -8.09 -59.52
C THR A 74 5.64 -7.97 -57.99
N LEU A 75 4.91 -8.85 -57.32
CA LEU A 75 4.78 -8.83 -55.85
C LEU A 75 6.06 -9.29 -55.18
N ASN A 76 6.73 -10.30 -55.76
CA ASN A 76 8.05 -10.73 -55.33
C ASN A 76 9.11 -9.64 -55.49
N GLN A 77 9.06 -8.88 -56.59
CA GLN A 77 9.95 -7.73 -56.79
C GLN A 77 9.65 -6.61 -55.79
N ALA A 78 8.38 -6.27 -55.58
CA ALA A 78 7.97 -5.27 -54.60
C ALA A 78 8.42 -5.64 -53.17
N LYS A 79 8.26 -6.91 -52.78
CA LYS A 79 8.75 -7.42 -51.49
C LYS A 79 10.25 -7.23 -51.35
N ARG A 80 11.05 -7.56 -52.38
CA ARG A 80 12.52 -7.35 -52.35
C ARG A 80 12.88 -5.88 -52.18
N LEU A 81 12.17 -4.97 -52.87
CA LEU A 81 12.40 -3.53 -52.75
C LEU A 81 12.10 -3.04 -51.31
N ILE A 82 11.00 -3.52 -50.70
CA ILE A 82 10.67 -3.23 -49.30
C ILE A 82 11.76 -3.78 -48.37
N ASP A 83 12.17 -5.04 -48.55
CA ASP A 83 13.21 -5.70 -47.77
C ASP A 83 14.58 -4.99 -47.90
N GLN A 84 14.83 -4.28 -49.02
CA GLN A 84 16.04 -3.48 -49.28
C GLN A 84 15.93 -2.02 -48.81
N GLY A 85 14.80 -1.63 -48.21
CA GLY A 85 14.54 -0.25 -47.77
C GLY A 85 14.19 0.73 -48.91
N GLN A 86 14.00 0.25 -50.14
CA GLN A 86 13.62 1.06 -51.31
C GLN A 86 12.09 1.23 -51.37
N ALA A 87 11.52 1.83 -50.32
CA ALA A 87 10.08 1.94 -50.12
C ALA A 87 9.37 2.73 -51.25
N GLU A 88 9.91 3.86 -51.69
CA GLU A 88 9.32 4.70 -52.76
C GLU A 88 9.23 3.97 -54.12
N GLU A 89 10.25 3.17 -54.45
CA GLU A 89 10.28 2.37 -55.66
C GLU A 89 9.23 1.25 -55.60
N ALA A 90 9.07 0.62 -54.42
CA ALA A 90 8.04 -0.37 -54.18
C ALA A 90 6.62 0.23 -54.29
N VAL A 91 6.39 1.43 -53.73
CA VAL A 91 5.11 2.16 -53.87
C VAL A 91 4.79 2.40 -55.34
N THR A 92 5.76 2.88 -56.12
CA THR A 92 5.57 3.16 -57.55
C THR A 92 5.22 1.89 -58.34
N LEU A 93 5.93 0.80 -58.08
CA LEU A 93 5.70 -0.51 -58.71
C LEU A 93 4.30 -1.06 -58.38
N LEU A 94 3.91 -1.02 -57.10
CA LEU A 94 2.64 -1.56 -56.63
C LEU A 94 1.44 -0.72 -57.06
N ARG A 95 1.55 0.62 -57.10
CA ARG A 95 0.51 1.49 -57.67
C ARG A 95 0.30 1.22 -59.16
N ARG A 96 1.39 1.05 -59.93
CA ARG A 96 1.30 0.67 -61.34
C ARG A 96 0.63 -0.69 -61.50
N PHE A 97 0.95 -1.65 -60.63
CA PHE A 97 0.32 -2.96 -60.64
C PHE A 97 -1.18 -2.87 -60.37
N LEU A 98 -1.61 -2.12 -59.35
CA LEU A 98 -3.04 -1.88 -59.08
C LEU A 98 -3.77 -1.23 -60.27
N ALA A 99 -3.12 -0.31 -60.99
CA ALA A 99 -3.70 0.31 -62.18
C ALA A 99 -3.96 -0.67 -63.34
N THR A 100 -3.31 -1.84 -63.34
CA THR A 100 -3.57 -2.91 -64.32
C THR A 100 -4.77 -3.80 -63.96
N THR A 101 -5.51 -3.46 -62.89
CA THR A 101 -6.66 -4.23 -62.38
C THR A 101 -6.32 -5.71 -62.17
N PRO A 102 -5.40 -6.02 -61.22
CA PRO A 102 -4.97 -7.38 -60.98
C PRO A 102 -6.13 -8.24 -60.47
N LYS A 103 -5.98 -9.56 -60.61
CA LYS A 103 -7.03 -10.50 -60.21
C LYS A 103 -7.32 -10.40 -58.70
N PRO A 104 -8.56 -10.68 -58.25
CA PRO A 104 -8.95 -10.55 -56.85
C PRO A 104 -8.10 -11.35 -55.85
N ASP A 105 -7.55 -12.49 -56.26
CA ASP A 105 -6.66 -13.36 -55.49
C ASP A 105 -5.24 -12.80 -55.28
N LEU A 106 -4.92 -11.67 -55.90
CA LEU A 106 -3.65 -10.95 -55.73
C LEU A 106 -3.81 -9.61 -54.98
N LEU A 107 -5.05 -9.16 -54.76
CA LEU A 107 -5.33 -7.82 -54.25
C LEU A 107 -5.01 -7.67 -52.76
N ASP A 108 -5.25 -8.70 -51.96
CA ASP A 108 -4.95 -8.69 -50.52
C ASP A 108 -3.44 -8.57 -50.25
N ASP A 109 -2.61 -9.38 -50.91
CA ASP A 109 -1.15 -9.26 -50.89
C ASP A 109 -0.68 -7.91 -51.42
N THR A 110 -1.32 -7.40 -52.48
CA THR A 110 -0.98 -6.09 -53.06
C THR A 110 -1.28 -4.95 -52.07
N TYR A 111 -2.43 -4.98 -51.39
CA TYR A 111 -2.79 -3.99 -50.37
C TYR A 111 -1.86 -4.05 -49.16
N LEU A 112 -1.52 -5.25 -48.68
CA LEU A 112 -0.57 -5.40 -47.57
C LEU A 112 0.83 -4.86 -47.94
N LEU A 113 1.38 -5.27 -49.09
CA LEU A 113 2.71 -4.84 -49.53
C LEU A 113 2.74 -3.34 -49.82
N LEU A 114 1.67 -2.78 -50.40
CA LEU A 114 1.60 -1.34 -50.65
C LEU A 114 1.50 -0.55 -49.35
N ALA A 115 0.68 -1.01 -48.40
CA ALA A 115 0.61 -0.40 -47.09
C ALA A 115 1.96 -0.46 -46.35
N ALA A 116 2.70 -1.57 -46.46
CA ALA A 116 4.02 -1.73 -45.86
C ALA A 116 5.06 -0.80 -46.50
N ALA A 117 5.06 -0.66 -47.82
CA ALA A 117 5.92 0.28 -48.54
C ALA A 117 5.58 1.74 -48.15
N LEU A 118 4.29 2.10 -48.10
CA LEU A 118 3.84 3.42 -47.67
C LEU A 118 4.22 3.72 -46.21
N TYR A 119 4.16 2.73 -45.32
CA TYR A 119 4.64 2.86 -43.95
C TYR A 119 6.15 3.14 -43.90
N GLY A 120 6.96 2.38 -44.65
CA GLY A 120 8.41 2.59 -44.74
C GLY A 120 8.81 3.96 -45.32
N SER A 121 7.98 4.48 -46.23
CA SER A 121 8.06 5.84 -46.79
C SER A 121 7.49 6.94 -45.88
N GLN A 122 7.06 6.61 -44.65
CA GLN A 122 6.41 7.53 -43.70
C GLN A 122 5.09 8.16 -44.20
N GLN A 123 4.47 7.59 -45.23
CA GLN A 123 3.18 8.02 -45.78
C GLN A 123 2.02 7.34 -45.03
N TYR A 124 1.96 7.54 -43.71
CA TYR A 124 1.06 6.82 -42.81
C TYR A 124 -0.45 6.96 -43.13
N PRO A 125 -0.99 8.14 -43.51
CA PRO A 125 -2.42 8.26 -43.82
C PRO A 125 -2.84 7.40 -45.02
N GLU A 126 -1.96 7.25 -46.00
CA GLU A 126 -2.25 6.46 -47.19
C GLU A 126 -2.06 4.97 -46.92
N SER A 127 -1.04 4.60 -46.12
CA SER A 127 -0.90 3.24 -45.57
C SER A 127 -2.17 2.80 -44.83
N LEU A 128 -2.71 3.67 -43.96
CA LEU A 128 -3.94 3.42 -43.20
C LEU A 128 -5.13 3.10 -44.12
N ARG A 129 -5.29 3.84 -45.21
CA ARG A 129 -6.37 3.63 -46.19
C ARG A 129 -6.32 2.23 -46.79
N TYR A 130 -5.15 1.78 -47.27
CA TYR A 130 -5.02 0.44 -47.87
C TYR A 130 -5.18 -0.68 -46.84
N LEU A 131 -4.78 -0.46 -45.57
CA LEU A 131 -5.00 -1.43 -44.49
C LEU A 131 -6.48 -1.56 -44.12
N GLN A 132 -7.22 -0.45 -44.10
CA GLN A 132 -8.67 -0.46 -43.90
C GLN A 132 -9.39 -1.15 -45.06
N GLN A 133 -8.93 -0.92 -46.29
CA GLN A 133 -9.47 -1.58 -47.47
C GLN A 133 -9.22 -3.09 -47.45
N LEU A 134 -8.01 -3.53 -47.10
CA LEU A 134 -7.68 -4.94 -46.87
C LEU A 134 -8.62 -5.58 -45.84
N GLN A 135 -8.86 -4.91 -44.72
CA GLN A 135 -9.72 -5.43 -43.66
C GLN A 135 -11.21 -5.50 -44.07
N THR A 136 -11.67 -4.56 -44.89
CA THR A 136 -13.06 -4.47 -45.33
C THR A 136 -13.37 -5.46 -46.45
N GLU A 137 -12.48 -5.55 -47.44
CA GLU A 137 -12.69 -6.37 -48.64
C GLU A 137 -12.25 -7.83 -48.44
N PHE A 138 -11.23 -8.06 -47.61
CA PHE A 138 -10.62 -9.39 -47.40
C PHE A 138 -10.47 -9.75 -45.91
N PRO A 139 -11.56 -9.74 -45.09
CA PRO A 139 -11.48 -9.93 -43.64
C PRO A 139 -10.89 -11.29 -43.22
N ASN A 140 -11.08 -12.33 -44.04
CA ASN A 140 -10.65 -13.71 -43.78
C ASN A 140 -9.40 -14.13 -44.58
N SER A 141 -8.69 -13.18 -45.20
CA SER A 141 -7.46 -13.49 -45.94
C SER A 141 -6.34 -13.99 -45.00
N GLU A 142 -5.45 -14.83 -45.51
CA GLU A 142 -4.25 -15.30 -44.80
C GLU A 142 -3.33 -14.12 -44.38
N VAL A 143 -3.39 -12.99 -45.09
CA VAL A 143 -2.61 -11.80 -44.73
C VAL A 143 -3.32 -10.83 -43.77
N SER A 144 -4.57 -11.14 -43.37
CA SER A 144 -5.41 -10.27 -42.53
C SER A 144 -4.75 -9.91 -41.19
N ASP A 145 -4.13 -10.87 -40.52
CA ASP A 145 -3.50 -10.62 -39.22
C ASP A 145 -2.22 -9.79 -39.35
N ARG A 146 -1.43 -9.99 -40.41
CA ARG A 146 -0.29 -9.12 -40.76
C ARG A 146 -0.75 -7.70 -41.07
N GLY A 147 -1.90 -7.56 -41.74
CA GLY A 147 -2.56 -6.28 -41.97
C GLY A 147 -2.94 -5.58 -40.66
N LYS A 148 -3.54 -6.29 -39.70
CA LYS A 148 -3.90 -5.74 -38.38
C LYS A 148 -2.67 -5.32 -37.57
N LEU A 149 -1.59 -6.11 -37.61
CA LEU A 149 -0.33 -5.77 -36.93
C LEU A 149 0.28 -4.49 -37.51
N LEU A 150 0.34 -4.38 -38.85
CA LEU A 150 0.81 -3.17 -39.52
C LEU A 150 -0.11 -1.98 -39.25
N LEU A 151 -1.43 -2.19 -39.19
CA LEU A 151 -2.40 -1.15 -38.83
C LEU A 151 -2.15 -0.59 -37.43
N ALA A 152 -1.88 -1.45 -36.45
CA ALA A 152 -1.50 -1.03 -35.11
C ALA A 152 -0.18 -0.22 -35.11
N ARG A 153 0.84 -0.67 -35.84
CA ARG A 153 2.11 0.06 -36.00
C ARG A 153 1.92 1.43 -36.66
N THR A 154 1.06 1.52 -37.68
CA THR A 154 0.72 2.78 -38.36
C THR A 154 0.02 3.75 -37.41
N HIS A 155 -0.95 3.30 -36.62
CA HIS A 155 -1.59 4.14 -35.60
C HIS A 155 -0.59 4.65 -34.56
N ALA A 156 0.30 3.79 -34.08
CA ALA A 156 1.33 4.18 -33.13
C ALA A 156 2.33 5.21 -33.72
N ALA A 157 2.79 5.00 -34.96
CA ALA A 157 3.70 5.92 -35.65
C ALA A 157 3.07 7.30 -35.90
N MET A 158 1.74 7.37 -36.04
CA MET A 158 0.97 8.61 -36.11
C MET A 158 0.74 9.29 -34.74
N GLY A 159 1.35 8.77 -33.67
CA GLY A 159 1.19 9.32 -32.31
C GLY A 159 -0.09 8.89 -31.60
N ASN A 160 -0.79 7.87 -32.09
CA ASN A 160 -2.06 7.38 -31.53
C ASN A 160 -1.95 5.93 -30.99
N PRO A 161 -1.10 5.65 -29.99
CA PRO A 161 -0.90 4.29 -29.46
C PRO A 161 -2.17 3.72 -28.81
N ASP A 162 -3.09 4.55 -28.33
CA ASP A 162 -4.34 4.11 -27.72
C ASP A 162 -5.29 3.45 -28.74
N LEU A 163 -5.16 3.78 -30.03
CA LEU A 163 -5.87 3.10 -31.11
C LEU A 163 -5.22 1.77 -31.50
N ALA A 164 -3.92 1.60 -31.20
CA ALA A 164 -3.18 0.38 -31.51
C ALA A 164 -3.50 -0.76 -30.53
N PHE A 165 -3.64 -0.48 -29.23
CA PHE A 165 -3.85 -1.53 -28.21
C PHE A 165 -5.08 -2.42 -28.42
N PRO A 166 -6.27 -1.91 -28.78
CA PRO A 166 -7.43 -2.76 -29.06
C PRO A 166 -7.19 -3.70 -30.25
N ILE A 167 -6.48 -3.23 -31.28
CA ILE A 167 -6.14 -4.02 -32.47
C ILE A 167 -5.18 -5.15 -32.09
N LEU A 168 -4.11 -4.82 -31.36
CA LEU A 168 -3.12 -5.80 -30.87
C LEU A 168 -3.76 -6.83 -29.94
N THR A 169 -4.66 -6.38 -29.06
CA THR A 169 -5.43 -7.28 -28.18
C THR A 169 -6.33 -8.21 -28.99
N GLY A 170 -6.98 -7.69 -30.04
CA GLY A 170 -7.78 -8.49 -30.97
C GLY A 170 -6.96 -9.57 -31.65
N VAL A 171 -5.79 -9.22 -32.22
CA VAL A 171 -4.88 -10.20 -32.84
C VAL A 171 -4.46 -11.25 -31.81
N ARG A 172 -3.98 -10.83 -30.63
CA ARG A 172 -3.53 -11.72 -29.55
C ARG A 172 -4.59 -12.75 -29.12
N THR A 173 -5.86 -12.34 -29.07
CA THR A 173 -6.95 -13.17 -28.51
C THR A 173 -7.69 -14.00 -29.54
N LEU A 174 -7.80 -13.52 -30.79
CA LEU A 174 -8.68 -14.11 -31.80
C LEU A 174 -7.94 -14.96 -32.83
N THR A 175 -6.66 -14.70 -33.11
CA THR A 175 -5.92 -15.46 -34.12
C THR A 175 -5.52 -16.85 -33.63
N GLN A 176 -5.33 -17.77 -34.56
CA GLN A 176 -4.70 -19.08 -34.32
C GLN A 176 -3.22 -19.11 -34.74
N ASP A 177 -2.74 -18.05 -35.40
CA ASP A 177 -1.33 -17.93 -35.79
C ASP A 177 -0.46 -17.48 -34.61
N GLU A 178 0.33 -18.41 -34.09
CA GLU A 178 1.25 -18.15 -32.98
C GLU A 178 2.31 -17.10 -33.30
N THR A 179 2.68 -16.92 -34.58
CA THR A 179 3.63 -15.87 -34.98
C THR A 179 3.00 -14.49 -34.90
N ALA A 180 1.76 -14.34 -35.38
CA ALA A 180 0.99 -13.10 -35.24
C ALA A 180 0.68 -12.76 -33.77
N LYS A 181 0.37 -13.75 -32.92
CA LYS A 181 0.21 -13.53 -31.47
C LYS A 181 1.48 -12.98 -30.85
N ARG A 182 2.63 -13.61 -31.13
CA ARG A 182 3.92 -13.19 -30.60
C ARG A 182 4.25 -11.76 -31.02
N GLU A 183 4.04 -11.43 -32.29
CA GLU A 183 4.29 -10.07 -32.79
C GLU A 183 3.33 -9.04 -32.18
N ALA A 184 2.05 -9.39 -31.98
CA ALA A 184 1.11 -8.50 -31.30
C ALA A 184 1.55 -8.15 -29.87
N VAL A 185 2.03 -9.16 -29.14
CA VAL A 185 2.54 -9.01 -27.77
C VAL A 185 3.83 -8.18 -27.76
N HIS A 186 4.74 -8.44 -28.71
CA HIS A 186 5.98 -7.69 -28.87
C HIS A 186 5.71 -6.19 -29.07
N ILE A 187 4.87 -5.84 -30.06
CA ILE A 187 4.48 -4.44 -30.33
C ILE A 187 3.83 -3.82 -29.09
N SER A 188 2.95 -4.56 -28.40
CA SER A 188 2.32 -4.07 -27.17
C SER A 188 3.36 -3.69 -26.10
N GLY A 189 4.39 -4.53 -25.93
CA GLY A 189 5.51 -4.26 -25.02
C GLY A 189 6.29 -3.00 -25.38
N GLU A 190 6.63 -2.80 -26.66
CA GLU A 190 7.31 -1.59 -27.14
C GLU A 190 6.47 -0.32 -26.92
N LEU A 191 5.16 -0.37 -27.19
CA LEU A 191 4.27 0.76 -26.98
C LEU A 191 4.11 1.10 -25.50
N TYR A 192 4.01 0.10 -24.62
CA TYR A 192 4.00 0.35 -23.18
C TYR A 192 5.31 0.96 -22.71
N LEU A 193 6.46 0.52 -23.25
CA LEU A 193 7.76 1.11 -22.93
C LEU A 193 7.82 2.59 -23.37
N GLN A 194 7.34 2.92 -24.57
CA GLN A 194 7.27 4.29 -25.08
C GLN A 194 6.41 5.19 -24.19
N LYS A 195 5.30 4.65 -23.66
CA LYS A 195 4.42 5.34 -22.69
C LYS A 195 4.99 5.38 -21.26
N LYS A 196 6.18 4.82 -21.03
CA LYS A 196 6.81 4.65 -19.70
C LYS A 196 5.95 3.80 -18.75
N GLU A 197 5.10 2.93 -19.28
CA GLU A 197 4.28 1.97 -18.55
C GLU A 197 5.04 0.65 -18.34
N TYR A 198 6.20 0.72 -17.66
CA TYR A 198 7.17 -0.38 -17.60
C TYR A 198 6.62 -1.71 -17.07
N SER A 199 5.72 -1.68 -16.08
CA SER A 199 5.12 -2.91 -15.54
C SER A 199 4.29 -3.65 -16.60
N ARG A 200 3.57 -2.93 -17.46
CA ARG A 200 2.79 -3.53 -18.55
C ARG A 200 3.69 -4.00 -19.69
N ALA A 201 4.76 -3.25 -19.97
CA ALA A 201 5.78 -3.68 -20.94
C ALA A 201 6.40 -5.02 -20.54
N ILE A 202 6.85 -5.16 -19.28
CA ILE A 202 7.39 -6.40 -18.75
C ILE A 202 6.36 -7.53 -18.82
N GLN A 203 5.11 -7.28 -18.45
CA GLN A 203 4.06 -8.29 -18.54
C GLN A 203 3.86 -8.80 -19.97
N ALA A 204 3.85 -7.90 -20.96
CA ALA A 204 3.79 -8.28 -22.37
C ALA A 204 5.02 -9.11 -22.77
N TRP A 205 6.23 -8.68 -22.41
CA TRP A 205 7.45 -9.44 -22.74
C TRP A 205 7.52 -10.82 -22.07
N LEU A 206 6.98 -10.98 -20.86
CA LEU A 206 6.86 -12.29 -20.20
C LEU A 206 5.88 -13.21 -20.94
N GLU A 207 4.77 -12.67 -21.44
CA GLU A 207 3.85 -13.39 -22.33
C GLU A 207 4.55 -13.76 -23.65
N GLN A 208 5.36 -12.86 -24.21
CA GLN A 208 6.14 -13.12 -25.42
C GLN A 208 7.15 -14.27 -25.23
N ILE A 209 7.80 -14.34 -24.07
CA ILE A 209 8.73 -15.44 -23.72
C ILE A 209 8.02 -16.79 -23.78
N ALA A 210 6.80 -16.89 -23.25
CA ALA A 210 6.01 -18.13 -23.29
C ALA A 210 5.66 -18.59 -24.72
N LEU A 211 5.68 -17.66 -25.69
CA LEU A 211 5.38 -17.94 -27.10
C LEU A 211 6.65 -18.13 -27.96
N SER A 212 7.86 -18.03 -27.41
CA SER A 212 9.11 -17.90 -28.17
C SER A 212 10.02 -19.15 -28.12
N THR A 213 10.97 -19.27 -29.06
CA THR A 213 12.06 -20.25 -28.97
C THR A 213 13.06 -19.86 -27.87
N ASN A 214 13.93 -20.78 -27.45
CA ASN A 214 14.88 -20.51 -26.36
C ASN A 214 15.78 -19.29 -26.63
N ASP A 215 16.33 -19.16 -27.85
CA ASP A 215 17.21 -18.04 -28.21
C ASP A 215 16.47 -16.69 -28.17
N GLN A 216 15.25 -16.64 -28.69
CA GLN A 216 14.41 -15.44 -28.67
C GLN A 216 13.95 -15.07 -27.26
N ALA A 217 13.64 -16.08 -26.44
CA ALA A 217 13.31 -15.87 -25.04
C ALA A 217 14.48 -15.25 -24.26
N ASP A 218 15.72 -15.63 -24.56
CA ASP A 218 16.91 -15.07 -23.92
C ASP A 218 17.16 -13.60 -24.29
N GLU A 219 16.89 -13.21 -25.54
CA GLU A 219 16.94 -11.80 -25.96
C GLU A 219 15.93 -10.95 -25.20
N ILE A 220 14.68 -11.43 -25.09
CA ILE A 220 13.60 -10.73 -24.37
C ILE A 220 13.93 -10.64 -22.86
N ARG A 221 14.48 -11.70 -22.26
CA ARG A 221 14.99 -11.66 -20.88
C ARG A 221 16.09 -10.61 -20.71
N GLY A 222 16.96 -10.47 -21.71
CA GLY A 222 17.97 -9.41 -21.78
C GLY A 222 17.35 -8.01 -21.75
N GLN A 223 16.31 -7.77 -22.56
CA GLN A 223 15.59 -6.49 -22.58
C GLN A 223 14.94 -6.16 -21.23
N ILE A 224 14.25 -7.13 -20.62
CA ILE A 224 13.66 -6.97 -19.29
C ILE A 224 14.75 -6.61 -18.26
N ARG A 225 15.92 -7.25 -18.32
CA ARG A 225 17.04 -6.96 -17.42
C ARG A 225 17.54 -5.52 -17.57
N THR A 226 17.76 -5.06 -18.80
CA THR A 226 18.20 -3.69 -19.08
C THR A 226 17.21 -2.68 -18.51
N VAL A 227 15.92 -2.87 -18.80
CA VAL A 227 14.85 -1.98 -18.34
C VAL A 227 14.80 -1.92 -16.81
N ILE A 228 14.84 -3.08 -16.12
CA ILE A 228 14.84 -3.14 -14.65
C ILE A 228 16.05 -2.43 -14.03
N ASN A 229 17.22 -2.57 -14.62
CA ASN A 229 18.45 -1.96 -14.10
C ASN A 229 18.47 -0.44 -14.30
N GLU A 230 18.00 0.04 -15.45
CA GLU A 230 18.15 1.43 -15.87
C GLU A 230 17.06 2.37 -15.36
N SER A 231 15.82 1.92 -15.09
CA SER A 231 14.69 2.85 -14.95
C SER A 231 13.51 2.38 -14.10
N PHE A 232 13.73 2.14 -12.80
CA PHE A 232 12.64 1.84 -11.87
C PHE A 232 12.71 2.62 -10.56
N ASP A 233 11.54 3.08 -10.10
CA ASP A 233 11.37 3.53 -8.72
C ASP A 233 11.13 2.34 -7.77
N LYS A 234 11.32 2.58 -6.47
CA LYS A 234 11.14 1.58 -5.41
C LYS A 234 9.77 0.89 -5.48
N LYS A 235 8.69 1.64 -5.70
CA LYS A 235 7.32 1.10 -5.70
C LYS A 235 7.08 0.17 -6.88
N ALA A 236 7.64 0.49 -8.04
CA ALA A 236 7.54 -0.33 -9.22
C ALA A 236 8.32 -1.64 -9.06
N LEU A 237 9.51 -1.60 -8.45
CA LEU A 237 10.27 -2.81 -8.11
C LEU A 237 9.51 -3.69 -7.10
N GLU A 238 8.93 -3.09 -6.07
CA GLU A 238 8.11 -3.79 -5.07
C GLU A 238 6.93 -4.52 -5.73
N ARG A 239 6.19 -3.86 -6.63
CA ARG A 239 5.09 -4.48 -7.39
C ARG A 239 5.54 -5.65 -8.25
N ILE A 240 6.69 -5.53 -8.93
CA ILE A 240 7.22 -6.63 -9.75
C ILE A 240 7.56 -7.83 -8.86
N ARG A 241 8.26 -7.60 -7.76
CA ARG A 241 8.59 -8.66 -6.81
C ARG A 241 7.33 -9.31 -6.23
N GLU A 242 6.31 -8.54 -5.88
CA GLU A 242 5.04 -9.07 -5.37
C GLU A 242 4.29 -9.91 -6.41
N ALA A 243 4.31 -9.50 -7.67
CA ALA A 243 3.71 -10.26 -8.77
C ALA A 243 4.48 -11.55 -9.09
N TYR A 244 5.80 -11.56 -8.89
CA TYR A 244 6.71 -12.67 -9.23
C TYR A 244 7.62 -13.05 -8.05
N PRO A 245 7.07 -13.51 -6.92
CA PRO A 245 7.81 -13.61 -5.65
C PRO A 245 8.97 -14.63 -5.66
N ARG A 246 8.92 -15.63 -6.53
CA ARG A 246 9.90 -16.73 -6.63
C ARG A 246 10.29 -17.06 -8.07
N SER A 247 10.02 -16.16 -9.00
CA SER A 247 10.27 -16.37 -10.42
C SER A 247 10.80 -15.10 -11.06
N PHE A 248 11.40 -15.25 -12.24
CA PHE A 248 11.76 -14.12 -13.07
C PHE A 248 10.51 -13.27 -13.40
N PRO A 249 10.59 -11.92 -13.35
CA PRO A 249 11.75 -11.07 -13.06
C PRO A 249 11.80 -10.54 -11.61
N GLY A 250 11.10 -11.18 -10.66
CA GLY A 250 11.10 -10.75 -9.26
C GLY A 250 12.43 -10.95 -8.53
N ASP A 251 13.28 -11.84 -9.03
CA ASP A 251 14.69 -11.97 -8.66
C ASP A 251 15.46 -10.68 -8.95
N LEU A 252 15.36 -10.16 -10.18
CA LEU A 252 16.01 -8.91 -10.60
C LEU A 252 15.49 -7.73 -9.79
N ALA A 253 14.18 -7.64 -9.60
CA ALA A 253 13.57 -6.59 -8.80
C ALA A 253 14.06 -6.63 -7.34
N SER A 254 14.21 -7.82 -6.76
CA SER A 254 14.73 -8.00 -5.40
C SER A 254 16.19 -7.58 -5.29
N ILE A 255 17.05 -7.98 -6.24
CA ILE A 255 18.45 -7.55 -6.27
C ILE A 255 18.55 -6.03 -6.39
N ARG A 256 17.74 -5.42 -7.26
CA ARG A 256 17.76 -3.97 -7.44
C ARG A 256 17.30 -3.21 -6.19
N LEU A 257 16.32 -3.73 -5.47
CA LEU A 257 15.92 -3.19 -4.17
C LEU A 257 17.06 -3.28 -3.15
N ILE A 258 17.76 -4.42 -3.07
CA ILE A 258 18.94 -4.58 -2.20
C ILE A 258 19.99 -3.50 -2.50
N GLU A 259 20.35 -3.32 -3.77
CA GLU A 259 21.32 -2.32 -4.20
C GLU A 259 20.88 -0.88 -3.86
N LEU A 260 19.60 -0.57 -4.08
CA LEU A 260 19.02 0.73 -3.75
C LEU A 260 19.18 1.03 -2.26
N TYR A 261 18.85 0.08 -1.38
CA TYR A 261 18.99 0.26 0.06
C TYR A 261 20.45 0.38 0.51
N LEU A 262 21.35 -0.43 -0.05
CA LEU A 262 22.79 -0.32 0.21
C LEU A 262 23.34 1.05 -0.19
N SER A 263 22.98 1.56 -1.37
CA SER A 263 23.42 2.88 -1.86
C SER A 263 22.97 4.05 -0.98
N ARG A 264 21.86 3.87 -0.24
CA ARG A 264 21.30 4.87 0.67
C ARG A 264 21.80 4.73 2.11
N GLY A 265 22.65 3.74 2.39
CA GLY A 265 23.09 3.39 3.75
C GLY A 265 21.95 2.84 4.62
N GLU A 266 20.87 2.34 4.02
CA GLU A 266 19.72 1.76 4.72
C GLU A 266 19.98 0.28 5.02
N GLU A 267 20.97 0.03 5.88
CA GLU A 267 21.56 -1.30 6.10
C GLU A 267 20.58 -2.36 6.60
N HIS A 268 19.70 -1.99 7.52
CA HIS A 268 18.69 -2.91 8.05
C HIS A 268 17.65 -3.27 6.98
N GLN A 269 17.24 -2.31 6.13
CA GLN A 269 16.37 -2.60 4.98
C GLN A 269 17.07 -3.54 4.00
N ALA A 270 18.34 -3.26 3.67
CA ALA A 270 19.14 -4.11 2.81
C ALA A 270 19.24 -5.54 3.37
N ALA A 271 19.53 -5.70 4.67
CA ALA A 271 19.58 -7.01 5.32
C ALA A 271 18.24 -7.76 5.22
N ARG A 272 17.12 -7.08 5.47
CA ARG A 272 15.77 -7.67 5.32
C ARG A 272 15.48 -8.08 3.88
N GLN A 273 15.83 -7.24 2.90
CA GLN A 273 15.66 -7.56 1.48
C GLN A 273 16.52 -8.75 1.06
N ILE A 274 17.76 -8.84 1.57
CA ILE A 274 18.66 -9.96 1.33
C ILE A 274 18.09 -11.26 1.91
N GLN A 275 17.62 -11.23 3.16
CA GLN A 275 17.00 -12.41 3.79
C GLN A 275 15.78 -12.89 3.01
N GLN A 276 14.90 -11.96 2.59
CA GLN A 276 13.73 -12.29 1.76
C GLN A 276 14.15 -12.88 0.41
N PHE A 277 15.19 -12.31 -0.22
CA PHE A 277 15.75 -12.83 -1.47
C PHE A 277 16.29 -14.26 -1.30
N LEU A 278 17.10 -14.52 -0.27
CA LEU A 278 17.65 -15.85 0.01
C LEU A 278 16.56 -16.89 0.30
N ALA A 279 15.48 -16.50 1.00
CA ALA A 279 14.34 -17.37 1.25
C ALA A 279 13.55 -17.72 -0.02
N ASN A 280 13.40 -16.76 -0.93
CA ASN A 280 12.64 -16.95 -2.17
C ASN A 280 13.47 -17.56 -3.31
N PHE A 281 14.79 -17.35 -3.32
CA PHE A 281 15.72 -17.73 -4.38
C PHE A 281 16.98 -18.45 -3.86
N PRO A 282 16.85 -19.58 -3.14
CA PRO A 282 17.97 -20.22 -2.45
C PRO A 282 19.07 -20.77 -3.36
N VAL A 283 18.75 -21.09 -4.62
CA VAL A 283 19.69 -21.66 -5.62
C VAL A 283 20.14 -20.65 -6.67
N HIS A 284 19.85 -19.36 -6.48
CA HIS A 284 20.16 -18.33 -7.47
C HIS A 284 21.66 -17.98 -7.51
N PRO A 285 22.27 -17.66 -8.68
CA PRO A 285 23.70 -17.32 -8.76
C PRO A 285 24.15 -16.16 -7.85
N TYR A 286 23.26 -15.21 -7.57
CA TYR A 286 23.50 -14.09 -6.65
C TYR A 286 23.45 -14.50 -5.15
N ALA A 287 22.99 -15.70 -4.80
CA ALA A 287 22.78 -16.10 -3.42
C ALA A 287 24.07 -16.05 -2.59
N ALA A 288 25.20 -16.52 -3.11
CA ALA A 288 26.49 -16.45 -2.41
C ALA A 288 26.88 -14.99 -2.08
N LYS A 289 26.82 -14.11 -3.07
CA LYS A 289 27.09 -12.67 -2.88
C LYS A 289 26.12 -12.03 -1.89
N ALA A 290 24.84 -12.39 -1.95
CA ALA A 290 23.83 -11.93 -1.00
C ALA A 290 24.15 -12.39 0.43
N THR A 291 24.54 -13.65 0.63
CA THR A 291 24.97 -14.18 1.93
C THR A 291 26.19 -13.41 2.48
N ASP A 292 27.20 -13.15 1.65
CA ASP A 292 28.39 -12.38 2.06
C ASP A 292 28.03 -10.93 2.42
N LEU A 293 27.14 -10.30 1.65
CA LEU A 293 26.62 -8.96 1.96
C LEU A 293 25.88 -8.97 3.30
N LEU A 294 25.03 -9.97 3.55
CA LEU A 294 24.31 -10.09 4.83
C LEU A 294 25.29 -10.25 6.00
N ALA A 295 26.31 -11.09 5.87
CA ALA A 295 27.33 -11.29 6.90
C ALA A 295 28.13 -10.01 7.16
N SER A 296 28.45 -9.25 6.12
CA SER A 296 29.12 -7.94 6.22
C SER A 296 28.25 -6.91 6.98
N LEU A 297 26.96 -6.81 6.61
CA LEU A 297 26.01 -5.93 7.30
C LEU A 297 25.84 -6.31 8.77
N GLN A 298 25.76 -7.61 9.09
CA GLN A 298 25.68 -8.09 10.47
C GLN A 298 26.96 -7.78 11.25
N THR A 299 28.13 -7.92 10.63
CA THR A 299 29.42 -7.58 11.26
C THR A 299 29.50 -6.09 11.54
N LYS A 300 29.08 -5.26 10.58
CA LYS A 300 29.00 -3.80 10.76
C LYS A 300 28.03 -3.43 11.87
N LEU A 301 26.86 -4.05 11.93
CA LEU A 301 25.90 -3.82 13.01
C LEU A 301 26.53 -4.13 14.37
N LYS A 302 27.20 -5.28 14.51
CA LYS A 302 27.90 -5.71 15.74
C LYS A 302 29.12 -4.85 16.10
N SER A 303 29.67 -4.10 15.15
CA SER A 303 30.78 -3.17 15.40
C SER A 303 30.34 -1.84 16.03
N ASN A 304 29.03 -1.56 16.06
CA ASN A 304 28.52 -0.39 16.76
C ASN A 304 28.74 -0.53 18.27
N GLN A 305 29.07 0.59 18.93
CA GLN A 305 29.29 0.62 20.37
C GLN A 305 27.99 0.29 21.14
N PHE A 306 26.86 0.77 20.63
CA PHE A 306 25.55 0.52 21.21
C PHE A 306 24.55 0.07 20.15
N LEU A 307 23.53 -0.66 20.59
CA LEU A 307 22.44 -1.12 19.74
C LEU A 307 21.09 -0.66 20.30
N ILE A 308 20.23 -0.14 19.44
CA ILE A 308 18.80 0.05 19.72
C ILE A 308 18.06 -1.03 18.95
N ALA A 309 17.18 -1.77 19.63
CA ALA A 309 16.32 -2.74 18.98
C ALA A 309 14.93 -2.15 18.73
N THR A 310 14.31 -2.51 17.61
CA THR A 310 12.94 -2.15 17.26
C THR A 310 12.15 -3.41 16.97
N VAL A 311 11.03 -3.60 17.66
CA VAL A 311 10.18 -4.79 17.53
C VAL A 311 8.78 -4.37 17.12
N LEU A 312 8.47 -4.48 15.83
CA LEU A 312 7.24 -3.97 15.22
C LEU A 312 6.72 -4.96 14.18
N PRO A 313 5.39 -5.14 14.03
CA PRO A 313 4.82 -5.99 12.97
C PRO A 313 4.96 -5.30 11.62
N LEU A 314 6.07 -5.56 10.92
CA LEU A 314 6.44 -4.91 9.65
C LEU A 314 5.91 -5.67 8.43
N SER A 315 5.13 -6.72 8.67
CA SER A 315 4.38 -7.51 7.71
C SER A 315 2.90 -7.57 8.11
N GLY A 316 2.06 -8.17 7.26
CA GLY A 316 0.63 -8.29 7.53
C GLY A 316 -0.14 -6.96 7.45
N LYS A 317 -1.32 -6.94 8.10
CA LYS A 317 -2.28 -5.82 8.00
C LYS A 317 -1.82 -4.54 8.70
N LEU A 318 -0.89 -4.66 9.64
CA LEU A 318 -0.39 -3.54 10.45
C LEU A 318 0.90 -2.91 9.90
N ALA A 319 1.49 -3.52 8.86
CA ALA A 319 2.71 -3.05 8.24
C ALA A 319 2.70 -1.56 7.88
N PRO A 320 1.62 -0.95 7.33
CA PRO A 320 1.62 0.48 7.02
C PRO A 320 1.89 1.37 8.24
N PHE A 321 1.29 1.05 9.39
CA PHE A 321 1.48 1.81 10.64
C PHE A 321 2.87 1.57 11.22
N SER A 322 3.32 0.32 11.25
CA SER A 322 4.65 -0.05 11.76
C SER A 322 5.79 0.52 10.92
N ASN A 323 5.64 0.53 9.59
CA ASN A 323 6.63 1.12 8.69
C ASN A 323 6.72 2.63 8.90
N ASP A 324 5.62 3.31 9.22
CA ASP A 324 5.65 4.74 9.52
C ASP A 324 6.39 5.01 10.85
N VAL A 325 6.11 4.22 11.90
CA VAL A 325 6.89 4.26 13.16
C VAL A 325 8.38 4.02 12.89
N LEU A 326 8.72 2.97 12.14
CA LEU A 326 10.10 2.64 11.79
C LEU A 326 10.78 3.77 11.00
N SER A 327 10.08 4.38 10.05
CA SER A 327 10.62 5.51 9.27
C SER A 327 10.96 6.71 10.16
N GLY A 328 10.15 6.94 11.21
CA GLY A 328 10.48 7.90 12.26
C GLY A 328 11.75 7.57 13.03
N ILE A 329 11.89 6.31 13.47
CA ILE A 329 13.08 5.81 14.17
C ILE A 329 14.32 5.97 13.27
N GLU A 330 14.24 5.54 12.02
CA GLU A 330 15.32 5.66 11.03
C GLU A 330 15.76 7.11 10.82
N LEU A 331 14.81 8.05 10.77
CA LEU A 331 15.13 9.46 10.61
C LEU A 331 15.89 10.00 11.83
N ALA A 332 15.50 9.63 13.05
CA ALA A 332 16.23 10.01 14.26
C ALA A 332 17.65 9.44 14.28
N MET A 333 17.82 8.17 13.89
CA MET A 333 19.14 7.53 13.75
C MET A 333 20.02 8.25 12.73
N ALA A 334 19.46 8.64 11.58
CA ALA A 334 20.17 9.36 10.54
C ALA A 334 20.63 10.76 11.00
N SER A 335 19.78 11.50 11.74
CA SER A 335 20.14 12.80 12.33
C SER A 335 21.23 12.68 13.41
N TYR A 336 21.33 11.53 14.09
CA TYR A 336 22.37 11.28 15.09
C TYR A 336 23.75 11.02 14.47
N GLY A 337 23.80 10.16 13.45
CA GLY A 337 25.05 9.73 12.80
C GLY A 337 25.89 10.83 12.12
N GLY A 338 25.35 12.06 12.00
CA GLY A 338 26.08 13.23 11.50
C GLY A 338 27.06 13.88 12.47
N HIS A 339 27.15 13.41 13.73
CA HIS A 339 28.04 14.00 14.74
C HIS A 339 29.41 13.30 14.76
N ALA A 340 30.43 13.98 14.22
CA ALA A 340 31.81 13.48 14.26
C ALA A 340 32.30 13.31 15.71
N GLY A 341 32.71 12.09 16.08
CA GLY A 341 33.33 11.78 17.38
C GLY A 341 32.37 11.30 18.48
N GLY A 342 31.07 11.15 18.22
CA GLY A 342 30.12 10.54 19.16
C GLY A 342 30.13 8.99 19.14
N PRO A 343 29.57 8.32 20.17
CA PRO A 343 29.35 6.88 20.16
C PRO A 343 28.60 6.38 18.92
N SER A 344 28.99 5.24 18.35
CA SER A 344 28.24 4.64 17.25
C SER A 344 27.04 3.84 17.77
N VAL A 345 25.86 4.08 17.18
CA VAL A 345 24.61 3.40 17.56
C VAL A 345 24.02 2.70 16.34
N GLY A 346 23.86 1.38 16.42
CA GLY A 346 23.22 0.57 15.39
C GLY A 346 21.74 0.32 15.66
N LEU A 347 20.97 0.11 14.60
CA LEU A 347 19.53 -0.22 14.67
C LEU A 347 19.31 -1.69 14.30
N LEU A 348 18.81 -2.47 15.26
CA LEU A 348 18.37 -3.85 15.06
C LEU A 348 16.85 -3.87 14.88
N VAL A 349 16.35 -4.39 13.77
CA VAL A 349 14.91 -4.40 13.45
C VAL A 349 14.39 -5.84 13.44
N LYS A 350 13.30 -6.08 14.18
CA LYS A 350 12.67 -7.39 14.34
C LYS A 350 11.18 -7.32 13.99
N ASP A 351 10.76 -8.24 13.12
CA ASP A 351 9.37 -8.40 12.68
C ASP A 351 8.79 -9.71 13.25
N PRO A 352 8.01 -9.63 14.35
CA PRO A 352 7.51 -10.81 15.04
C PRO A 352 6.48 -11.61 14.23
N GLU A 353 5.94 -11.06 13.15
CA GLU A 353 5.00 -11.76 12.26
C GLU A 353 5.72 -12.48 11.09
N ALA A 354 6.97 -12.13 10.80
CA ALA A 354 7.74 -12.70 9.68
C ALA A 354 8.72 -13.82 10.11
N GLU A 355 9.25 -13.75 11.33
CA GLU A 355 10.16 -14.77 11.85
C GLU A 355 9.35 -16.04 12.23
N HIS A 356 9.79 -17.21 11.76
CA HIS A 356 9.07 -18.49 11.91
C HIS A 356 9.25 -19.11 13.32
N GLY A 357 9.67 -18.30 14.29
CA GLY A 357 9.93 -18.68 15.68
C GLY A 357 8.82 -18.25 16.63
N SER A 358 8.95 -18.67 17.89
CA SER A 358 8.14 -18.11 18.97
C SER A 358 8.61 -16.68 19.22
N PHE A 359 7.73 -15.70 19.02
CA PHE A 359 7.99 -14.28 19.31
C PHE A 359 8.74 -14.05 20.63
N ILE A 360 8.39 -14.81 21.67
CA ILE A 360 8.97 -14.71 23.01
C ILE A 360 10.43 -15.19 23.01
N ASP A 361 10.72 -16.29 22.31
CA ASP A 361 12.06 -16.87 22.25
C ASP A 361 12.99 -15.96 21.43
N ASP A 362 12.49 -15.42 20.30
CA ASP A 362 13.25 -14.49 19.46
C ASP A 362 13.57 -13.19 20.21
N LEU A 363 12.59 -12.64 20.95
CA LEU A 363 12.80 -11.47 21.79
C LEU A 363 13.78 -11.76 22.94
N GLY A 364 13.65 -12.90 23.62
CA GLY A 364 14.55 -13.32 24.68
C GLY A 364 15.99 -13.51 24.20
N ALA A 365 16.18 -14.17 23.05
CA ALA A 365 17.47 -14.36 22.42
C ALA A 365 18.11 -13.02 22.03
N MET A 366 17.34 -12.09 21.47
CA MET A 366 17.82 -10.75 21.12
C MET A 366 18.26 -9.97 22.36
N LEU A 367 17.48 -9.98 23.44
CA LEU A 367 17.84 -9.31 24.70
C LEU A 367 19.11 -9.92 25.32
N ALA A 368 19.26 -11.25 25.27
CA ALA A 368 20.39 -11.94 25.89
C ALA A 368 21.70 -11.84 25.08
N ASN A 369 21.61 -11.98 23.76
CA ASN A 369 22.76 -12.10 22.87
C ASN A 369 23.18 -10.76 22.26
N ASP A 370 22.23 -9.97 21.74
CA ASP A 370 22.53 -8.69 21.10
C ASP A 370 22.63 -7.55 22.12
N ARG A 371 21.99 -7.69 23.29
CA ARG A 371 22.06 -6.76 24.44
C ARG A 371 21.86 -5.29 24.05
N PRO A 372 20.73 -4.94 23.41
CA PRO A 372 20.46 -3.55 23.05
C PRO A 372 20.34 -2.68 24.31
N ILE A 373 20.72 -1.41 24.21
CA ILE A 373 20.59 -0.44 25.32
C ILE A 373 19.15 0.08 25.45
N ALA A 374 18.29 -0.17 24.47
CA ALA A 374 16.85 0.12 24.53
C ALA A 374 16.10 -0.72 23.49
N VAL A 375 14.83 -0.98 23.76
CA VAL A 375 13.87 -1.56 22.82
C VAL A 375 12.77 -0.56 22.52
N ILE A 376 12.49 -0.33 21.24
CA ILE A 376 11.35 0.48 20.78
C ILE A 376 10.27 -0.45 20.23
N GLY A 377 9.09 -0.38 20.83
CA GLY A 377 7.95 -1.26 20.56
C GLY A 377 7.22 -1.62 21.85
N PRO A 378 6.15 -2.44 21.78
CA PRO A 378 5.47 -2.89 20.56
C PRO A 378 4.57 -1.81 19.95
N LEU A 379 3.93 -2.15 18.83
CA LEU A 379 2.83 -1.36 18.25
C LEU A 379 1.52 -1.51 19.06
N LEU A 380 1.22 -2.71 19.56
CA LEU A 380 -0.08 -3.03 20.16
C LEU A 380 0.02 -3.19 21.68
N SER A 381 -0.93 -2.60 22.40
CA SER A 381 -1.04 -2.71 23.87
C SER A 381 -1.10 -4.15 24.37
N LYS A 382 -1.66 -5.08 23.58
CA LYS A 382 -1.77 -6.50 23.95
C LYS A 382 -0.41 -7.20 24.10
N ASN A 383 0.62 -6.75 23.37
CA ASN A 383 1.96 -7.34 23.41
C ASN A 383 2.82 -6.72 24.52
N LEU A 384 2.44 -5.55 25.03
CA LEU A 384 3.24 -4.75 25.95
C LEU A 384 3.56 -5.49 27.27
N PRO A 385 2.63 -6.21 27.95
CA PRO A 385 2.96 -6.87 29.21
C PRO A 385 4.08 -7.91 29.09
N VAL A 386 4.04 -8.75 28.06
CA VAL A 386 5.05 -9.80 27.84
C VAL A 386 6.41 -9.19 27.50
N MET A 387 6.42 -8.15 26.65
CA MET A 387 7.67 -7.44 26.34
C MET A 387 8.25 -6.71 27.55
N ALA A 388 7.39 -6.06 28.35
CA ALA A 388 7.79 -5.35 29.54
C ALA A 388 8.43 -6.29 30.57
N GLU A 389 7.86 -7.48 30.79
CA GLU A 389 8.42 -8.48 31.71
C GLU A 389 9.84 -8.91 31.29
N LEU A 390 10.06 -9.17 30.00
CA LEU A 390 11.37 -9.57 29.49
C LEU A 390 12.39 -8.42 29.53
N ALA A 391 11.95 -7.22 29.17
CA ALA A 391 12.77 -6.01 29.21
C ALA A 391 13.20 -5.65 30.65
N GLU A 392 12.28 -5.78 31.62
CA GLU A 392 12.55 -5.59 33.04
C GLU A 392 13.61 -6.56 33.54
N ARG A 393 13.46 -7.86 33.24
CA ARG A 393 14.45 -8.89 33.61
C ARG A 393 15.82 -8.61 33.01
N ALA A 394 15.86 -8.13 31.78
CA ALA A 394 17.10 -7.79 31.09
C ALA A 394 17.69 -6.42 31.48
N HIS A 395 16.98 -5.61 32.28
CA HIS A 395 17.37 -4.24 32.66
C HIS A 395 17.56 -3.34 31.42
N ILE A 396 16.67 -3.50 30.43
CA ILE A 396 16.67 -2.76 29.18
C ILE A 396 15.37 -1.96 29.08
N PRO A 397 15.44 -0.63 28.86
CA PRO A 397 14.23 0.19 28.75
C PRO A 397 13.43 -0.16 27.51
N LEU A 398 12.12 -0.31 27.69
CA LEU A 398 11.13 -0.55 26.65
C LEU A 398 10.31 0.72 26.42
N LEU A 399 10.43 1.32 25.24
CA LEU A 399 9.66 2.49 24.83
C LEU A 399 8.61 2.07 23.81
N THR A 400 7.34 2.06 24.20
CA THR A 400 6.24 1.85 23.25
C THR A 400 5.84 3.16 22.57
N PRO A 401 5.89 3.25 21.22
CA PRO A 401 5.52 4.47 20.53
C PRO A 401 4.00 4.68 20.42
N THR A 402 3.20 3.61 20.53
CA THR A 402 1.80 3.65 20.08
C THR A 402 0.81 2.94 21.00
N ALA A 403 1.27 2.04 21.89
CA ALA A 403 0.39 1.43 22.87
C ALA A 403 -0.17 2.48 23.85
N THR A 404 -1.49 2.64 23.86
CA THR A 404 -2.23 3.63 24.65
C THR A 404 -2.62 3.14 26.05
N LEU A 405 -1.99 2.06 26.54
CA LEU A 405 -2.26 1.54 27.88
C LEU A 405 -1.92 2.62 28.93
N PRO A 406 -2.83 2.92 29.88
CA PRO A 406 -2.54 3.88 30.95
C PRO A 406 -1.54 3.28 31.94
N ASN A 407 -0.73 4.14 32.57
CA ASN A 407 0.21 3.76 33.63
C ASN A 407 1.05 2.51 33.31
N VAL A 408 1.86 2.62 32.26
CA VAL A 408 2.74 1.53 31.80
C VAL A 408 3.77 1.10 32.83
N ARG A 409 4.07 1.95 33.83
CA ARG A 409 4.95 1.61 34.96
C ARG A 409 4.45 0.48 35.84
N ARG A 410 3.15 0.15 35.78
CA ARG A 410 2.62 -1.05 36.45
C ARG A 410 3.16 -2.36 35.87
N LEU A 411 3.72 -2.33 34.66
CA LEU A 411 4.33 -3.48 34.00
C LEU A 411 5.83 -3.62 34.31
N GLY A 412 6.47 -2.57 34.83
CA GLY A 412 7.90 -2.58 35.16
C GLY A 412 8.53 -1.17 35.22
N GLY A 413 9.61 -1.04 36.01
CA GLY A 413 10.42 0.17 36.14
C GLY A 413 11.26 0.52 34.91
N TYR A 414 11.26 -0.32 33.88
CA TYR A 414 11.92 -0.10 32.59
C TYR A 414 10.94 0.24 31.45
N THR A 415 9.63 0.32 31.70
CA THR A 415 8.63 0.57 30.65
C THR A 415 8.23 2.05 30.54
N PHE A 416 8.21 2.58 29.32
CA PHE A 416 7.88 3.96 28.97
C PHE A 416 6.97 4.02 27.74
N SER A 417 6.18 5.08 27.59
CA SER A 417 5.28 5.28 26.46
C SER A 417 5.38 6.68 25.87
N THR A 418 5.70 6.77 24.57
CA THR A 418 5.60 8.03 23.79
C THR A 418 4.25 8.13 23.05
N ALA A 419 3.32 7.22 23.34
CA ALA A 419 2.00 7.19 22.73
C ALA A 419 1.17 8.42 23.14
N LEU A 420 0.33 8.88 22.21
CA LEU A 420 -0.70 9.87 22.47
C LEU A 420 -1.82 9.18 23.22
N THR A 421 -1.78 9.22 24.55
CA THR A 421 -2.80 8.57 25.39
C THR A 421 -4.12 9.34 25.36
N TYR A 422 -5.23 8.64 25.60
CA TYR A 422 -6.56 9.26 25.65
C TYR A 422 -6.67 10.31 26.76
N GLN A 423 -6.01 10.08 27.89
CA GLN A 423 -5.98 11.02 29.01
C GLN A 423 -5.27 12.32 28.63
N LEU A 424 -4.12 12.27 27.94
CA LEU A 424 -3.41 13.48 27.50
C LEU A 424 -4.26 14.33 26.55
N GLN A 425 -4.95 13.67 25.60
CA GLN A 425 -5.88 14.34 24.70
C GLN A 425 -7.02 15.01 25.45
N ALA A 426 -7.74 14.24 26.27
CA ALA A 426 -8.88 14.71 27.05
C ALA A 426 -8.51 15.88 27.97
N LYS A 427 -7.38 15.78 28.66
CA LYS A 427 -6.87 16.84 29.54
C LYS A 427 -6.59 18.13 28.78
N ARG A 428 -5.89 18.06 27.63
CA ARG A 428 -5.55 19.27 26.86
C ARG A 428 -6.80 19.98 26.30
N ILE A 429 -7.73 19.22 25.73
CA ILE A 429 -8.94 19.81 25.14
C ILE A 429 -9.93 20.31 26.20
N ALA A 430 -10.01 19.66 27.37
CA ALA A 430 -10.78 20.14 28.52
C ALA A 430 -10.18 21.43 29.10
N ALA A 431 -8.85 21.49 29.26
CA ALA A 431 -8.15 22.68 29.75
C ALA A 431 -8.37 23.88 28.82
N TYR A 432 -8.34 23.67 27.49
CA TYR A 432 -8.71 24.68 26.50
C TYR A 432 -10.16 25.14 26.69
N ALA A 433 -11.10 24.19 26.73
CA ALA A 433 -12.52 24.52 26.79
C ALA A 433 -12.91 25.28 28.06
N VAL A 434 -12.45 24.83 29.23
CA VAL A 434 -12.83 25.45 30.51
C VAL A 434 -11.97 26.67 30.83
N GLY A 435 -10.65 26.56 30.65
CA GLY A 435 -9.70 27.59 31.05
C GLY A 435 -9.59 28.74 30.04
N GLU A 436 -9.49 28.43 28.75
CA GLU A 436 -9.24 29.42 27.71
C GLU A 436 -10.55 29.95 27.09
N GLN A 437 -11.55 29.08 26.88
CA GLN A 437 -12.85 29.48 26.32
C GLN A 437 -13.92 29.80 27.38
N GLY A 438 -13.71 29.42 28.64
CA GLY A 438 -14.66 29.67 29.72
C GLY A 438 -15.94 28.81 29.68
N PHE A 439 -15.97 27.74 28.89
CA PHE A 439 -17.10 26.83 28.79
C PHE A 439 -17.29 26.05 30.09
N ARG A 440 -18.55 25.80 30.47
CA ARG A 440 -18.92 25.12 31.72
C ARG A 440 -19.84 23.94 31.52
N ARG A 441 -20.62 23.92 30.45
CA ARG A 441 -21.69 22.94 30.22
C ARG A 441 -21.46 22.22 28.90
N PHE A 442 -21.40 20.90 28.93
CA PHE A 442 -20.98 20.10 27.79
C PHE A 442 -21.93 18.95 27.50
N CYS A 443 -22.04 18.59 26.23
CA CYS A 443 -22.57 17.31 25.79
C CYS A 443 -21.45 16.46 25.19
N ILE A 444 -21.58 15.14 25.24
CA ILE A 444 -20.63 14.21 24.60
C ILE A 444 -21.39 13.32 23.62
N LEU A 445 -20.88 13.21 22.39
CA LEU A 445 -21.38 12.30 21.37
C LEU A 445 -20.22 11.46 20.82
N HIS A 446 -20.15 10.19 21.21
CA HIS A 446 -18.98 9.36 20.91
C HIS A 446 -19.33 8.09 20.11
N PRO A 447 -18.40 7.56 19.30
CA PRO A 447 -18.63 6.27 18.65
C PRO A 447 -18.64 5.15 19.69
N ASP A 448 -19.44 4.10 19.46
CA ASP A 448 -19.52 2.91 20.31
C ASP A 448 -18.34 1.96 20.09
N THR A 449 -17.13 2.50 20.25
CA THR A 449 -15.85 1.80 20.14
C THR A 449 -15.04 2.00 21.42
N ALA A 450 -14.02 1.17 21.63
CA ALA A 450 -13.11 1.35 22.76
C ALA A 450 -12.44 2.74 22.74
N TYR A 451 -12.08 3.22 21.54
CA TYR A 451 -11.54 4.57 21.32
C TYR A 451 -12.50 5.67 21.79
N GLY A 452 -13.74 5.65 21.29
CA GLY A 452 -14.74 6.66 21.64
C GLY A 452 -15.14 6.65 23.11
N ARG A 453 -15.36 5.45 23.68
CA ARG A 453 -15.75 5.29 25.08
C ARG A 453 -14.67 5.77 26.05
N GLU A 454 -13.40 5.44 25.80
CA GLU A 454 -12.32 5.89 26.68
C GLU A 454 -12.11 7.41 26.60
N LEU A 455 -12.13 8.00 25.40
CA LEU A 455 -12.02 9.45 25.27
C LEU A 455 -13.19 10.19 25.91
N ALA A 456 -14.43 9.70 25.74
CA ALA A 456 -15.61 10.24 26.39
C ALA A 456 -15.49 10.19 27.92
N ARG A 457 -15.05 9.04 28.47
CA ARG A 457 -14.84 8.84 29.91
C ARG A 457 -13.80 9.81 30.46
N TRP A 458 -12.62 9.90 29.83
CA TRP A 458 -11.56 10.80 30.28
C TRP A 458 -11.97 12.27 30.16
N PHE A 459 -12.61 12.66 29.05
CA PHE A 459 -13.08 14.04 28.90
C PHE A 459 -14.10 14.41 29.98
N ALA A 460 -15.10 13.56 30.23
CA ALA A 460 -16.05 13.77 31.31
C ALA A 460 -15.34 13.91 32.67
N GLN A 461 -14.34 13.07 32.96
CA GLN A 461 -13.58 13.15 34.19
C GLN A 461 -12.82 14.48 34.33
N GLU A 462 -12.16 14.94 33.27
CA GLU A 462 -11.44 16.23 33.26
C GLU A 462 -12.40 17.40 33.44
N ILE A 463 -13.55 17.40 32.76
CA ILE A 463 -14.57 18.44 32.93
C ILE A 463 -15.07 18.52 34.38
N HIS A 464 -15.40 17.39 35.02
CA HIS A 464 -15.81 17.39 36.43
C HIS A 464 -14.69 17.89 37.35
N SER A 465 -13.42 17.58 37.05
CA SER A 465 -12.28 18.06 37.85
C SER A 465 -12.06 19.58 37.76
N HIS A 466 -12.66 20.22 36.75
CA HIS A 466 -12.63 21.67 36.53
C HIS A 466 -13.99 22.34 36.83
N ASP A 467 -14.83 21.72 37.66
CA ASP A 467 -16.15 22.20 38.06
C ASP A 467 -17.11 22.47 36.86
N GLY A 468 -16.93 21.73 35.76
CA GLY A 468 -17.85 21.73 34.63
C GLY A 468 -18.89 20.61 34.74
N GLU A 469 -19.97 20.75 33.97
CA GLU A 469 -21.10 19.81 33.94
C GLU A 469 -21.20 19.10 32.59
N ILE A 470 -21.40 17.78 32.63
CA ILE A 470 -21.84 16.99 31.48
C ILE A 470 -23.36 16.84 31.52
N ILE A 471 -24.06 17.47 30.57
CA ILE A 471 -25.52 17.45 30.47
C ILE A 471 -26.02 16.11 29.92
N ALA A 472 -25.36 15.58 28.90
CA ALA A 472 -25.71 14.32 28.29
C ALA A 472 -24.49 13.65 27.64
N ILE A 473 -24.50 12.31 27.65
CA ILE A 473 -23.53 11.46 26.95
C ILE A 473 -24.34 10.51 26.08
N GLU A 474 -24.12 10.55 24.76
CA GLU A 474 -24.77 9.69 23.79
C GLU A 474 -23.72 8.93 22.96
N SER A 475 -24.05 7.70 22.60
CA SER A 475 -23.21 6.85 21.75
C SER A 475 -23.84 6.66 20.37
N TYR A 476 -23.01 6.53 19.33
CA TYR A 476 -23.44 6.20 17.97
C TYR A 476 -22.62 5.07 17.36
N LYS A 477 -23.18 4.38 16.36
CA LYS A 477 -22.42 3.39 15.58
C LYS A 477 -21.64 4.09 14.48
N GLU A 478 -20.38 3.71 14.27
CA GLU A 478 -19.60 4.29 13.16
C GLU A 478 -20.29 4.01 11.82
N GLY A 479 -20.37 5.03 10.95
CA GLY A 479 -21.11 4.97 9.69
C GLY A 479 -22.65 5.05 9.82
N GLU A 480 -23.21 5.32 11.02
CA GLU A 480 -24.64 5.53 11.21
C GLU A 480 -25.12 6.79 10.50
N SER A 481 -26.09 6.64 9.60
CA SER A 481 -26.56 7.74 8.75
C SER A 481 -27.56 8.68 9.42
N ASP A 482 -28.30 8.20 10.44
CA ASP A 482 -29.33 8.97 11.16
C ASP A 482 -29.05 8.95 12.66
N LEU A 483 -28.68 10.10 13.20
CA LEU A 483 -28.38 10.34 14.61
C LEU A 483 -29.53 11.09 15.31
N SER A 484 -30.65 11.30 14.62
CA SER A 484 -31.81 12.01 15.17
C SER A 484 -32.29 11.45 16.52
N PRO A 485 -32.29 10.12 16.78
CA PRO A 485 -32.66 9.59 18.11
C PRO A 485 -31.74 10.08 19.23
N GLN A 486 -30.42 10.04 19.01
CA GLN A 486 -29.38 10.47 19.96
C GLN A 486 -29.50 11.98 20.22
N LEU A 487 -29.61 12.78 19.16
CA LEU A 487 -29.76 14.23 19.26
C LEU A 487 -31.06 14.63 19.97
N LYS A 488 -32.17 13.92 19.73
CA LYS A 488 -33.44 14.17 20.45
C LYS A 488 -33.33 13.88 21.96
N ARG A 489 -32.62 12.82 22.36
CA ARG A 489 -32.39 12.53 23.78
C ARG A 489 -31.50 13.57 24.44
N MET A 490 -30.40 13.95 23.78
CA MET A 490 -29.51 15.02 24.23
C MET A 490 -30.27 16.34 24.42
N LYS A 491 -31.09 16.73 23.45
CA LYS A 491 -31.98 17.89 23.52
C LYS A 491 -32.97 17.79 24.68
N ALA A 492 -33.55 16.61 24.91
CA ALA A 492 -34.49 16.41 26.00
C ALA A 492 -33.83 16.56 27.38
N GLU A 493 -32.59 16.08 27.56
CA GLU A 493 -31.85 16.29 28.82
C GLU A 493 -31.48 17.77 29.02
N ASP A 494 -31.05 18.46 27.97
CA ASP A 494 -30.73 19.89 28.04
C ASP A 494 -31.99 20.72 28.40
N LEU A 495 -33.12 20.46 27.76
CA LEU A 495 -34.40 21.15 28.02
C LEU A 495 -34.95 20.96 29.44
N LYS A 496 -34.50 19.92 30.18
CA LYS A 496 -34.87 19.76 31.59
C LYS A 496 -34.18 20.77 32.51
N LYS A 497 -33.02 21.30 32.09
CA LYS A 497 -32.15 22.12 32.94
C LYS A 497 -31.89 23.52 32.39
N TYR A 498 -31.41 23.63 31.15
CA TYR A 498 -30.82 24.86 30.62
C TYR A 498 -31.33 25.25 29.23
N GLY A 499 -31.72 24.28 28.40
CA GLY A 499 -32.18 24.50 27.04
C GLY A 499 -33.48 25.28 26.96
N LEU A 500 -33.65 26.06 25.89
CA LEU A 500 -34.86 26.83 25.62
C LEU A 500 -35.52 26.36 24.33
N SER A 501 -36.85 26.24 24.35
CA SER A 501 -37.64 25.82 23.19
C SER A 501 -38.79 26.81 22.99
N VAL A 502 -38.72 27.59 21.90
CA VAL A 502 -39.72 28.62 21.58
C VAL A 502 -40.54 28.16 20.37
N PRO A 503 -41.87 28.03 20.49
CA PRO A 503 -42.72 27.78 19.32
C PRO A 503 -42.75 29.02 18.42
N VAL A 504 -42.34 28.89 17.16
CA VAL A 504 -42.42 29.98 16.18
C VAL A 504 -43.76 29.92 15.46
N ASP A 505 -44.55 30.98 15.59
CA ASP A 505 -45.82 31.13 14.89
C ASP A 505 -45.58 31.75 13.51
N GLN A 506 -45.63 30.93 12.45
CA GLN A 506 -45.36 31.37 11.07
C GLN A 506 -46.38 32.38 10.54
N THR A 507 -47.52 32.56 11.22
CA THR A 507 -48.56 33.53 10.82
C THR A 507 -48.08 34.99 10.83
N LYS A 508 -46.97 35.30 11.52
CA LYS A 508 -46.36 36.65 11.55
C LYS A 508 -45.30 36.91 10.48
N LEU A 509 -44.95 35.93 9.64
CA LEU A 509 -43.90 36.04 8.60
C LEU A 509 -44.44 36.11 7.15
N GLY A 510 -45.71 36.44 6.95
CA GLY A 510 -46.23 36.88 5.64
C GLY A 510 -46.44 35.78 4.58
N GLY A 511 -46.46 34.50 4.94
CA GLY A 511 -46.77 33.38 4.04
C GLY A 511 -48.04 32.63 4.44
N LYS A 512 -48.91 32.29 3.47
CA LYS A 512 -50.15 31.52 3.69
C LYS A 512 -49.85 30.19 4.43
N SER A 513 -50.35 30.07 5.65
CA SER A 513 -50.20 28.89 6.50
C SER A 513 -51.09 27.74 6.00
N THR A 514 -50.47 26.60 5.68
CA THR A 514 -51.15 25.30 5.66
C THR A 514 -50.93 24.64 7.02
N LYS A 515 -51.92 23.87 7.50
CA LYS A 515 -51.92 23.22 8.83
C LYS A 515 -50.85 22.12 8.91
N MET A 516 -49.59 22.49 9.05
CA MET A 516 -48.48 21.72 9.64
C MET A 516 -47.29 22.71 9.78
N ASP A 517 -46.48 22.56 10.83
CA ASP A 517 -45.26 23.32 11.14
C ASP A 517 -45.40 24.55 12.06
N LYS A 518 -45.81 24.30 13.31
CA LYS A 518 -45.21 25.04 14.44
C LYS A 518 -43.71 24.67 14.47
N LYS A 519 -42.86 25.42 13.77
CA LYS A 519 -41.42 25.21 13.85
C LYS A 519 -40.97 25.62 15.25
N VAL A 520 -40.49 24.67 16.03
CA VAL A 520 -39.96 24.92 17.38
C VAL A 520 -38.50 25.28 17.24
N LEU A 521 -38.13 26.52 17.60
CA LEU A 521 -36.75 26.96 17.64
C LEU A 521 -36.15 26.51 18.98
N TYR A 522 -35.05 25.76 18.90
CA TYR A 522 -34.31 25.32 20.08
C TYR A 522 -33.00 26.09 20.21
N THR A 523 -32.72 26.54 21.42
CA THR A 523 -31.45 27.16 21.80
C THR A 523 -30.78 26.27 22.85
N PRO A 524 -29.64 25.66 22.53
CA PRO A 524 -28.86 24.87 23.48
C PRO A 524 -28.51 25.66 24.75
N GLY A 525 -28.68 25.01 25.90
CA GLY A 525 -28.20 25.51 27.19
C GLY A 525 -26.77 25.09 27.52
N PHE A 526 -26.18 24.18 26.73
CA PHE A 526 -24.76 23.81 26.81
C PHE A 526 -23.88 24.71 25.95
N ASP A 527 -22.62 24.82 26.33
CA ASP A 527 -21.64 25.72 25.71
C ASP A 527 -20.89 25.03 24.56
N ALA A 528 -20.65 23.72 24.63
CA ALA A 528 -19.96 22.95 23.58
C ALA A 528 -20.36 21.47 23.56
N ILE A 529 -20.09 20.80 22.44
CA ILE A 529 -20.22 19.34 22.30
C ILE A 529 -18.87 18.69 21.96
N TYR A 530 -18.50 17.66 22.71
CA TYR A 530 -17.30 16.87 22.47
C TYR A 530 -17.62 15.64 21.62
N ILE A 531 -16.95 15.49 20.48
CA ILE A 531 -17.19 14.45 19.48
C ILE A 531 -15.86 13.72 19.16
N PRO A 532 -15.45 12.73 19.99
CA PRO A 532 -14.22 11.96 19.80
C PRO A 532 -14.38 10.87 18.73
N GLY A 533 -14.71 11.30 17.50
CA GLY A 533 -15.00 10.44 16.35
C GLY A 533 -13.96 10.51 15.24
N ARG A 534 -14.21 9.76 14.17
CA ARG A 534 -13.45 9.85 12.91
C ARG A 534 -14.03 10.94 12.03
N ALA A 535 -13.17 11.59 11.25
CA ALA A 535 -13.52 12.71 10.37
C ALA A 535 -14.78 12.48 9.50
N ALA A 536 -14.94 11.27 8.95
CA ALA A 536 -16.11 10.90 8.13
C ALA A 536 -17.43 10.97 8.91
N ASP A 537 -17.48 10.44 10.14
CA ASP A 537 -18.67 10.48 10.98
C ASP A 537 -18.96 11.92 11.44
N VAL A 538 -17.91 12.67 11.79
CA VAL A 538 -18.03 14.05 12.30
C VAL A 538 -18.63 14.97 11.25
N GLY A 539 -18.26 14.82 9.97
CA GLY A 539 -18.85 15.60 8.88
C GLY A 539 -20.37 15.40 8.76
N LEU A 540 -20.84 14.16 8.96
CA LEU A 540 -22.27 13.84 8.97
C LEU A 540 -22.97 14.33 10.25
N ILE A 541 -22.33 14.16 11.40
CA ILE A 541 -22.82 14.63 12.70
C ILE A 541 -23.04 16.15 12.67
N ALA A 542 -22.09 16.91 12.14
CA ALA A 542 -22.16 18.37 12.06
C ALA A 542 -23.40 18.86 11.29
N ALA A 543 -23.68 18.26 10.13
CA ALA A 543 -24.87 18.59 9.33
C ALA A 543 -26.18 18.31 10.10
N GLN A 544 -26.24 17.20 10.86
CA GLN A 544 -27.42 16.85 11.64
C GLN A 544 -27.59 17.74 12.88
N LEU A 545 -26.50 18.07 13.59
CA LEU A 545 -26.54 19.03 14.69
C LEU A 545 -27.10 20.38 14.22
N ASN A 546 -26.64 20.87 13.07
CA ASN A 546 -27.17 22.10 12.47
C ASN A 546 -28.67 21.97 12.11
N PHE A 547 -29.11 20.83 11.58
CA PHE A 547 -30.52 20.56 11.28
C PHE A 547 -31.41 20.55 12.54
N HIS A 548 -30.88 20.10 13.67
CA HIS A 548 -31.60 20.03 14.96
C HIS A 548 -31.48 21.31 15.82
N ASP A 549 -31.01 22.42 15.23
CA ASP A 549 -30.76 23.72 15.87
C ASP A 549 -29.73 23.67 17.03
N MET A 550 -28.79 22.72 16.99
CA MET A 550 -27.70 22.59 17.96
C MET A 550 -26.44 23.34 17.52
N LYS A 551 -26.52 24.67 17.53
CA LYS A 551 -25.43 25.55 17.07
C LYS A 551 -24.50 25.94 18.22
N VAL A 552 -23.57 25.04 18.56
CA VAL A 552 -22.51 25.29 19.56
C VAL A 552 -21.14 24.93 18.99
N PRO A 553 -20.04 25.46 19.53
CA PRO A 553 -18.68 24.99 19.23
C PRO A 553 -18.52 23.48 19.39
N PHE A 554 -17.81 22.85 18.45
CA PHE A 554 -17.47 21.43 18.55
C PHE A 554 -16.03 21.26 19.02
N LEU A 555 -15.84 20.30 19.92
CA LEU A 555 -14.56 19.87 20.43
C LEU A 555 -14.27 18.44 19.93
N GLY A 556 -13.04 18.19 19.48
CA GLY A 556 -12.68 16.92 18.84
C GLY A 556 -11.42 16.26 19.39
N SER A 557 -11.09 15.11 18.80
CA SER A 557 -9.90 14.30 19.10
C SER A 557 -9.04 14.15 17.85
N ASN A 558 -7.89 13.46 17.96
CA ASN A 558 -6.96 13.29 16.86
C ASN A 558 -7.54 12.57 15.63
N GLY A 559 -8.65 11.82 15.79
CA GLY A 559 -9.39 11.18 14.70
C GLY A 559 -9.95 12.15 13.63
N TRP A 560 -9.92 13.46 13.88
CA TRP A 560 -10.31 14.49 12.92
C TRP A 560 -9.17 14.91 11.99
N ASN A 561 -7.92 14.60 12.34
CA ASN A 561 -6.71 15.08 11.64
C ASN A 561 -6.47 14.35 10.31
N VAL A 562 -7.38 14.56 9.37
CA VAL A 562 -7.32 14.02 8.01
C VAL A 562 -7.30 15.22 7.07
N PRO A 563 -6.30 15.36 6.17
CA PRO A 563 -6.11 16.58 5.38
C PRO A 563 -7.35 17.07 4.62
N ASP A 564 -8.16 16.14 4.09
CA ASP A 564 -9.37 16.49 3.34
C ASP A 564 -10.55 16.89 4.22
N PHE A 565 -10.56 16.54 5.51
CA PHE A 565 -11.72 16.75 6.39
C PHE A 565 -12.12 18.22 6.49
N ALA A 566 -11.15 19.11 6.71
CA ALA A 566 -11.43 20.55 6.78
C ALA A 566 -12.12 21.06 5.52
N ARG A 567 -11.77 20.53 4.34
CA ARG A 567 -12.29 20.97 3.04
C ARG A 567 -13.67 20.39 2.72
N THR A 568 -13.92 19.15 3.12
CA THR A 568 -15.13 18.40 2.71
C THR A 568 -16.27 18.47 3.72
N ALA A 569 -15.99 18.85 4.97
CA ALA A 569 -17.00 18.95 6.01
C ALA A 569 -17.95 20.14 5.77
N ASP A 570 -19.15 20.03 6.36
CA ASP A 570 -20.15 21.11 6.33
C ASP A 570 -19.60 22.40 6.98
N GLN A 571 -20.06 23.57 6.51
CA GLN A 571 -19.62 24.86 7.05
C GLN A 571 -19.87 25.02 8.56
N SER A 572 -20.81 24.26 9.13
CA SER A 572 -21.05 24.23 10.58
C SER A 572 -19.85 23.73 11.40
N ILE A 573 -18.87 23.05 10.80
CA ILE A 573 -17.65 22.67 11.49
C ILE A 573 -16.69 23.86 11.69
N ASP A 574 -16.88 24.98 10.97
CA ASP A 574 -15.95 26.11 11.02
C ASP A 574 -15.89 26.70 12.44
N GLY A 575 -14.67 26.94 12.92
CA GLY A 575 -14.38 27.35 14.29
C GLY A 575 -14.20 26.19 15.29
N SER A 576 -14.55 24.96 14.93
CA SER A 576 -14.37 23.78 15.79
C SER A 576 -12.91 23.48 16.05
N VAL A 577 -12.60 22.97 17.25
CA VAL A 577 -11.22 22.72 17.71
C VAL A 577 -11.05 21.28 18.13
N PHE A 578 -9.96 20.65 17.71
CA PHE A 578 -9.58 19.30 18.15
C PHE A 578 -8.12 19.26 18.59
N VAL A 579 -7.74 18.19 19.29
CA VAL A 579 -6.39 18.00 19.80
C VAL A 579 -5.68 16.86 19.07
N ASP A 580 -4.39 17.02 18.79
CA ASP A 580 -3.52 15.95 18.30
C ASP A 580 -2.10 16.08 18.87
N GLY A 581 -1.35 14.98 18.88
CA GLY A 581 0.08 14.95 19.20
C GLY A 581 0.98 15.39 18.05
N PHE A 582 0.47 15.49 16.81
CA PHE A 582 1.25 15.93 15.65
C PHE A 582 0.41 16.77 14.69
N PHE A 583 0.98 17.87 14.22
CA PHE A 583 0.38 18.71 13.17
C PHE A 583 1.41 19.03 12.10
N VAL A 584 1.21 18.49 10.89
CA VAL A 584 2.18 18.61 9.78
C VAL A 584 2.42 20.06 9.35
N ASP A 585 1.41 20.93 9.47
CA ASP A 585 1.49 22.34 9.10
C ASP A 585 1.78 23.24 10.31
N SER A 586 2.27 22.67 11.42
CA SER A 586 2.64 23.46 12.61
C SER A 586 3.71 24.50 12.26
N PRO A 587 3.60 25.76 12.71
CA PRO A 587 4.64 26.76 12.49
C PRO A 587 5.93 26.49 13.28
N ASN A 588 5.97 25.46 14.14
CA ASN A 588 7.16 25.10 14.90
C ASN A 588 8.32 24.71 13.95
N PRO A 589 9.47 25.40 13.98
CA PRO A 589 10.60 25.12 13.09
C PRO A 589 11.11 23.69 13.18
N ASN A 590 11.13 23.09 14.38
CA ASN A 590 11.58 21.71 14.56
C ASN A 590 10.66 20.73 13.84
N VAL A 591 9.35 20.99 13.87
CA VAL A 591 8.34 20.18 13.16
C VAL A 591 8.51 20.33 11.65
N GLN A 592 8.68 21.56 11.15
CA GLN A 592 8.86 21.79 9.71
C GLN A 592 10.14 21.14 9.18
N GLU A 593 11.25 21.25 9.92
CA GLU A 593 12.51 20.57 9.56
C GLU A 593 12.32 19.04 9.49
N PHE A 594 11.66 18.44 10.49
CA PHE A 594 11.33 17.02 10.47
C PHE A 594 10.47 16.64 9.27
N VAL A 595 9.42 17.43 8.96
CA VAL A 595 8.53 17.18 7.81
C VAL A 595 9.30 17.23 6.50
N GLU A 596 10.18 18.22 6.32
CA GLU A 596 11.00 18.37 5.12
C GLU A 596 11.98 17.19 4.96
N GLN A 597 12.72 16.85 6.02
CA GLN A 597 13.67 15.75 6.00
C GLN A 597 12.96 14.41 5.76
N TYR A 598 11.80 14.20 6.38
CA TYR A 598 10.99 13.00 6.20
C TYR A 598 10.49 12.88 4.75
N LYS A 599 9.90 13.95 4.19
CA LYS A 599 9.43 13.98 2.79
C LYS A 599 10.58 13.73 1.81
N LYS A 600 11.75 14.36 2.04
CA LYS A 600 12.94 14.17 1.22
C LYS A 600 13.39 12.70 1.20
N ARG A 601 13.41 12.05 2.37
CA ARG A 601 13.89 10.67 2.52
C ARG A 601 12.87 9.63 2.05
N PHE A 602 11.62 9.74 2.47
CA PHE A 602 10.61 8.68 2.31
C PHE A 602 9.59 8.95 1.20
N GLN A 603 9.59 10.17 0.62
CA GLN A 603 8.66 10.57 -0.45
C GLN A 603 7.18 10.43 -0.04
N THR A 604 6.90 10.58 1.27
CA THR A 604 5.58 10.53 1.90
C THR A 604 5.49 11.61 2.97
N VAL A 605 4.27 11.93 3.40
CA VAL A 605 4.02 12.86 4.51
C VAL A 605 4.11 12.08 5.82
N PRO A 606 4.84 12.57 6.84
CA PRO A 606 4.89 11.88 8.13
C PRO A 606 3.54 11.92 8.83
N THR A 607 3.27 10.91 9.66
CA THR A 607 2.09 10.89 10.52
C THR A 607 2.47 10.97 12.01
N LEU A 608 1.47 10.98 12.89
CA LEU A 608 1.66 10.83 14.33
C LEU A 608 2.51 9.59 14.68
N PHE A 609 2.35 8.49 13.93
CA PHE A 609 3.08 7.24 14.13
C PHE A 609 4.59 7.43 13.89
N ALA A 610 4.97 8.04 12.77
CA ALA A 610 6.36 8.42 12.50
C ALA A 610 6.93 9.34 13.58
N MET A 611 6.19 10.37 13.99
CA MET A 611 6.67 11.29 15.02
C MET A 611 6.92 10.58 16.36
N GLN A 612 6.03 9.67 16.78
CA GLN A 612 6.20 8.90 18.02
C GLN A 612 7.39 7.96 18.00
N GLY A 613 7.66 7.33 16.85
CA GLY A 613 8.88 6.54 16.63
C GLY A 613 10.13 7.40 16.67
N TYR A 614 10.09 8.58 16.03
CA TYR A 614 11.17 9.56 16.03
C TYR A 614 11.52 10.02 17.45
N ASP A 615 10.53 10.45 18.24
CA ASP A 615 10.72 10.87 19.64
C ASP A 615 11.32 9.72 20.49
N ALA A 616 10.79 8.50 20.38
CA ALA A 616 11.28 7.36 21.13
C ALA A 616 12.77 7.08 20.87
N ALA A 617 13.18 7.07 19.60
CA ALA A 617 14.58 6.88 19.22
C ALA A 617 15.45 8.07 19.66
N ARG A 618 14.96 9.30 19.45
CA ARG A 618 15.68 10.52 19.80
C ARG A 618 15.99 10.61 21.29
N PHE A 619 15.10 10.18 22.17
CA PHE A 619 15.36 10.20 23.62
C PHE A 619 16.46 9.23 24.03
N VAL A 620 16.48 8.02 23.45
CA VAL A 620 17.55 7.05 23.71
C VAL A 620 18.89 7.58 23.17
N LEU A 621 18.90 8.14 21.96
CA LEU A 621 20.08 8.72 21.35
C LEU A 621 20.62 9.93 22.13
N GLU A 622 19.73 10.75 22.70
CA GLU A 622 20.12 11.85 23.58
C GLU A 622 20.71 11.34 24.89
N ALA A 623 20.16 10.28 25.48
CA ALA A 623 20.75 9.64 26.66
C ALA A 623 22.19 9.17 26.38
N VAL A 624 22.42 8.54 25.22
CA VAL A 624 23.77 8.13 24.79
C VAL A 624 24.68 9.33 24.59
N ARG A 625 24.20 10.41 23.95
CA ARG A 625 24.96 11.66 23.80
C ARG A 625 25.37 12.25 25.16
N LYS A 626 24.54 12.05 26.19
CA LYS A 626 24.80 12.48 27.57
C LYS A 626 25.60 11.47 28.40
N GLY A 627 26.08 10.38 27.79
CA GLY A 627 26.99 9.42 28.40
C GLY A 627 26.33 8.15 28.92
N ALA A 628 25.04 7.91 28.66
CA ALA A 628 24.42 6.63 29.00
C ALA A 628 25.05 5.50 28.17
N ALA A 629 25.58 4.48 28.87
CA ALA A 629 26.31 3.37 28.25
C ALA A 629 25.66 1.99 28.52
N SER A 630 24.50 1.96 29.17
CA SER A 630 23.75 0.74 29.48
C SER A 630 22.25 1.02 29.48
N GLY A 631 21.43 -0.04 29.43
CA GLY A 631 19.98 0.11 29.53
C GLY A 631 19.53 0.77 30.83
N GLU A 632 20.13 0.42 31.96
CA GLU A 632 19.90 1.08 33.25
C GLU A 632 20.22 2.59 33.21
N ALA A 633 21.36 2.97 32.63
CA ALA A 633 21.73 4.38 32.50
C ALA A 633 20.77 5.15 31.58
N VAL A 634 20.27 4.51 30.50
CA VAL A 634 19.22 5.11 29.65
C VAL A 634 17.93 5.28 30.45
N LYS A 635 17.48 4.26 31.17
CA LYS A 635 16.27 4.33 32.01
C LYS A 635 16.40 5.45 33.04
N ASP A 636 17.53 5.57 33.72
CA ASP A 636 17.74 6.59 34.75
C ASP A 636 17.72 7.99 34.14
N PHE A 637 18.37 8.19 32.98
CA PHE A 637 18.31 9.44 32.23
C PHE A 637 16.86 9.82 31.88
N LEU A 638 16.08 8.89 31.33
CA LEU A 638 14.68 9.15 30.95
C LEU A 638 13.79 9.49 32.14
N VAL A 639 14.09 8.98 33.34
CA VAL A 639 13.37 9.32 34.57
C VAL A 639 13.80 10.67 35.14
N SER A 640 15.09 10.98 35.09
CA SER A 640 15.63 12.18 35.73
C SER A 640 15.48 13.46 34.89
N GLN A 641 15.32 13.34 33.57
CA GLN A 641 15.37 14.47 32.67
C GLN A 641 13.99 15.15 32.52
N PRO A 642 13.83 16.42 32.98
CA PRO A 642 12.56 17.14 32.87
C PRO A 642 12.34 17.79 31.50
N ASP A 643 13.41 17.96 30.72
CA ASP A 643 13.38 18.66 29.42
C ASP A 643 13.99 17.77 28.32
N LEU A 644 13.32 16.67 28.01
CA LEU A 644 13.67 15.83 26.86
C LEU A 644 13.32 16.58 25.56
N PRO A 645 14.19 16.53 24.53
CA PRO A 645 14.00 17.28 23.30
C PRO A 645 13.01 16.59 22.35
N ALA A 646 11.71 16.57 22.69
CA ALA A 646 10.68 16.03 21.80
C ALA A 646 10.44 16.96 20.61
N LEU A 647 9.87 16.42 19.53
CA LEU A 647 9.68 17.20 18.29
C LEU A 647 8.81 18.45 18.51
N GLY A 648 7.72 18.31 19.26
CA GLY A 648 6.77 19.40 19.53
C GLY A 648 7.25 20.41 20.57
N GLY A 649 8.35 20.14 21.28
CA GLY A 649 8.88 20.97 22.37
C GLY A 649 9.39 20.13 23.55
N PRO A 650 9.85 20.76 24.65
CA PRO A 650 10.33 20.05 25.83
C PRO A 650 9.28 19.09 26.40
N ALA A 651 9.70 17.89 26.78
CA ALA A 651 8.83 16.84 27.31
C ALA A 651 9.48 16.13 28.50
N ALA A 652 8.67 15.44 29.31
CA ALA A 652 9.15 14.62 30.42
C ALA A 652 8.30 13.36 30.55
N PHE A 653 8.91 12.26 31.00
CA PHE A 653 8.14 11.10 31.40
C PHE A 653 7.53 11.32 32.78
N LEU A 654 6.22 11.07 32.90
CA LEU A 654 5.51 11.09 34.17
C LEU A 654 5.84 9.85 35.00
N ALA A 655 5.47 9.88 36.28
CA ALA A 655 5.64 8.77 37.21
C ALA A 655 4.93 7.47 36.76
N ASP A 656 3.93 7.57 35.87
CA ASP A 656 3.19 6.46 35.30
C ASP A 656 3.84 5.91 34.00
N GLY A 657 4.95 6.53 33.56
CA GLY A 657 5.73 6.16 32.38
C GLY A 657 5.22 6.73 31.07
N SER A 658 4.14 7.51 31.08
CA SER A 658 3.66 8.22 29.88
C SER A 658 4.43 9.51 29.65
N LEU A 659 4.63 9.85 28.38
CA LEU A 659 5.31 11.09 27.99
C LEU A 659 4.33 12.27 28.08
N ASN A 660 4.62 13.19 29.00
CA ASN A 660 4.00 14.51 29.00
C ASN A 660 4.73 15.42 28.01
N ARG A 661 4.03 15.80 26.95
CA ARG A 661 4.56 16.66 25.88
C ARG A 661 3.52 17.69 25.44
N PRO A 662 3.95 18.79 24.79
CA PRO A 662 3.02 19.70 24.13
C PRO A 662 2.15 18.95 23.11
N LEU A 663 0.85 19.21 23.17
CA LEU A 663 -0.12 18.76 22.16
C LEU A 663 -0.61 19.97 21.37
N PHE A 664 -0.94 19.75 20.11
CA PHE A 664 -1.44 20.77 19.20
C PHE A 664 -2.96 20.88 19.34
N LEU A 665 -3.44 22.09 19.59
CA LEU A 665 -4.83 22.44 19.33
C LEU A 665 -4.95 22.88 17.88
N ILE A 666 -5.90 22.31 17.16
CA ILE A 666 -6.07 22.53 15.74
C ILE A 666 -7.51 22.96 15.51
N GLN A 667 -7.68 24.15 14.93
CA GLN A 667 -8.96 24.73 14.58
C GLN A 667 -9.25 24.52 13.09
N VAL A 668 -10.51 24.17 12.78
CA VAL A 668 -11.00 24.26 11.40
C VAL A 668 -11.36 25.72 11.11
N LYS A 669 -10.70 26.32 10.13
CA LYS A 669 -10.90 27.71 9.73
C LYS A 669 -10.97 27.84 8.21
N ARG A 670 -12.16 28.18 7.69
CA ARG A 670 -12.46 28.40 6.27
C ARG A 670 -11.93 27.29 5.37
N GLY A 671 -12.21 26.05 5.75
CA GLY A 671 -11.84 24.87 4.97
C GLY A 671 -10.38 24.40 5.14
N ARG A 672 -9.66 24.90 6.14
CA ARG A 672 -8.26 24.55 6.43
C ARG A 672 -8.05 24.28 7.92
N PHE A 673 -7.02 23.51 8.25
CA PHE A 673 -6.54 23.39 9.62
C PHE A 673 -5.56 24.52 9.95
N VAL A 674 -5.73 25.13 11.12
CA VAL A 674 -4.84 26.15 11.65
C VAL A 674 -4.55 25.81 13.10
N GLN A 675 -3.29 25.86 13.50
CA GLN A 675 -2.92 25.67 14.90
C GLN A 675 -3.45 26.83 15.74
N VAL A 676 -4.01 26.53 16.90
CA VAL A 676 -4.37 27.52 17.93
C VAL A 676 -3.14 27.73 18.82
N ASP A 677 -2.83 29.00 19.08
CA ASP A 677 -1.67 29.42 19.88
C ASP A 677 -1.77 29.01 21.35
#